data_AF-A0A8T1VS86-F1
#
_entry.id   AF-A0A8T1VS86-F1
#
_cell.length_a   1.000
_cell.length_b   1.000
_cell.length_c   1.000
_cell.angle_alpha   90.00
_cell.angle_beta   90.00
_cell.angle_gamma   90.00
#
_symmetry.space_group_name_H-M   'P 1'
#
loop_
_entity.id
_entity.type
_entity.pdbx_description
1 polymer ?
#
loop_
_entity_poly.entity_id
_entity_poly.type
_entity_poly.pdbx_seq_one_letter_code
_entity_poly.pdbx_strand_id
1 'polypeptide(L)'
;MRGLLLALASTAAASVVDNRGLEFVSQDAFCSFHCSSAHVAHNYRHLEAQSECLPRNCARFLQRKLRPTFGFNDTKDAQASVVGDVHAASDDKQVTTVNVVSCSSVTDVTLSIGDPETDEFANFYSAFSMAYDEMLTGDNATYDACQLHFLQKELLANYSTEVDDDDTDVMEIKPTLVKLNTTSDELECLKEIKKIWPATSESHTPFLTRSDQDGTTVMMVHVNAGVGDDILDLECVESVTILPAILKLMPFARSTVALAKDSTKKKEGPALEIRLAKVVNTAQILKKLSATITKATGIKNLLSLQSSTAEKGGVLLQAALDDYDTWTKALAIVLDEEAVEWVDLQQVVTTGALQTPVLEQRLLRQGFVEEVEVETQHTSRRLDDYIQDLVGVNIMQEHNITGNSIVVGITDTGLYIDHDQFDQTSRDMYDDEDMSARKVVYYQTFANDVDEAAGVTCGHGTHVSGILAGSSYSKKNKDLGIASSARIAFMDIGKQESTCAGTSGCDVSLETPGEVTNLMKAQVATGAKIFSFSWGTGANDYNTQTQQVDEYVHDNPEILIVVAAGNSGEKGSYSISSPSGAKNVISVGASLNAAASFSSTPCQSVLNENTVASFSSIGPTLDGRQKPDLVAPGMMITSSQSEKPGSTTKSTSLCSLQGTSQATPVIAGMAVLIYEWLRDGWWKNGELDPTYGMTYIPASLIKALLLHSGESLSRRLIEPTSGVTSCVALEASAESLTAYPDFNQGYGKPTMLNLVSFLDGSTNTSSSSSSSSNTIYFFPNSSAGSEPSVLEGSEVTFHFMLTASVNLRVTLVWTDPAGSVGSKATLQNDLDLTLKVPNTTAVFYPLSGNGSRDAVNNVEMVEVSYDDVLEVVTKAGMVADDGFIYVQAVVSGYSVKAGENATTTGQKFSIVASSTPASTSLSSGNGDGASFWQPWMTIGTIVIYLLIECKD
;
A
#
# COMPACT_ATOMS: atom_id res chain seq x y z
N MET A 1 63.39 -7.21 -61.18
CA MET A 1 62.82 -6.87 -62.51
C MET A 1 61.30 -7.01 -62.37
N ARG A 2 60.50 -5.97 -62.65
CA ARG A 2 59.75 -5.77 -63.92
C ARG A 2 59.05 -7.05 -64.42
N GLY A 3 57.71 -7.16 -64.47
CA GLY A 3 56.65 -6.32 -63.86
C GLY A 3 55.29 -6.38 -64.58
N LEU A 4 54.27 -5.82 -63.92
CA LEU A 4 52.97 -5.31 -64.43
C LEU A 4 51.88 -6.32 -64.90
N LEU A 5 50.61 -5.89 -64.69
CA LEU A 5 49.34 -6.41 -65.23
C LEU A 5 48.87 -7.82 -64.81
N LEU A 6 47.99 -7.86 -63.80
CA LEU A 6 46.61 -8.35 -63.98
C LEU A 6 45.66 -7.59 -63.03
N ALA A 7 44.34 -7.64 -63.28
CA ALA A 7 43.36 -6.72 -62.67
C ALA A 7 42.65 -7.30 -61.43
N LEU A 8 42.13 -6.39 -60.59
CA LEU A 8 41.17 -6.68 -59.53
C LEU A 8 39.80 -7.05 -60.14
N ALA A 9 39.24 -8.16 -59.66
CA ALA A 9 37.80 -8.40 -59.65
C ALA A 9 37.50 -9.16 -58.34
N SER A 10 36.74 -8.55 -57.44
CA SER A 10 36.33 -9.20 -56.20
C SER A 10 35.30 -10.29 -56.49
N THR A 11 35.43 -11.45 -55.85
CA THR A 11 34.35 -12.43 -55.80
C THR A 11 33.28 -11.92 -54.86
N ALA A 12 32.29 -11.21 -55.41
CA ALA A 12 31.05 -10.93 -54.70
C ALA A 12 30.45 -12.26 -54.22
N ALA A 13 30.12 -12.36 -52.93
CA ALA A 13 29.35 -13.48 -52.42
C ALA A 13 27.95 -13.42 -53.06
N ALA A 14 27.55 -14.47 -53.76
CA ALA A 14 26.24 -14.53 -54.37
C ALA A 14 25.18 -14.61 -53.26
N SER A 15 24.29 -13.63 -53.22
CA SER A 15 23.19 -13.60 -52.27
C SER A 15 22.24 -14.79 -52.48
N VAL A 16 21.73 -15.31 -51.38
CA VAL A 16 20.76 -16.41 -51.37
C VAL A 16 19.43 -15.84 -50.90
N VAL A 17 18.38 -15.95 -51.71
CA VAL A 17 17.04 -15.45 -51.35
C VAL A 17 16.18 -16.60 -50.80
N ASP A 18 15.46 -16.41 -49.69
CA ASP A 18 14.44 -17.39 -49.28
C ASP A 18 13.14 -17.24 -50.09
N ASN A 19 12.23 -18.21 -49.96
CA ASN A 19 10.95 -18.17 -50.67
C ASN A 19 9.90 -17.20 -50.07
N ARG A 20 10.33 -16.23 -49.25
CA ARG A 20 9.56 -15.08 -48.78
C ARG A 20 10.22 -13.74 -49.21
N GLY A 21 11.40 -13.79 -49.83
CA GLY A 21 12.11 -12.61 -50.36
C GLY A 21 13.27 -12.12 -49.50
N LEU A 22 13.63 -12.82 -48.42
CA LEU A 22 14.76 -12.42 -47.57
C LEU A 22 16.10 -12.76 -48.24
N GLU A 23 16.95 -11.76 -48.48
CA GLU A 23 18.32 -11.95 -49.00
C GLU A 23 19.33 -12.21 -47.90
N PHE A 24 20.17 -13.23 -48.10
CA PHE A 24 21.25 -13.62 -47.19
C PHE A 24 22.61 -13.47 -47.88
N VAL A 25 23.53 -12.77 -47.21
CA VAL A 25 24.88 -12.44 -47.73
C VAL A 25 25.78 -13.66 -47.98
N SER A 26 25.42 -14.83 -47.47
CA SER A 26 26.09 -16.09 -47.76
C SER A 26 25.16 -17.29 -47.57
N GLN A 27 25.54 -18.43 -48.15
CA GLN A 27 24.88 -19.70 -47.90
C GLN A 27 24.92 -20.11 -46.42
N ASP A 28 26.01 -19.81 -45.70
CA ASP A 28 26.12 -20.14 -44.27
C ASP A 28 25.24 -19.24 -43.40
N ALA A 29 25.01 -17.97 -43.78
CA ALA A 29 24.05 -17.09 -43.12
C ALA A 29 22.61 -17.60 -43.31
N PHE A 30 22.25 -18.01 -44.53
CA PHE A 30 20.96 -18.65 -44.83
C PHE A 30 20.74 -19.92 -43.98
N CYS A 31 21.74 -20.80 -43.91
CA CYS A 31 21.66 -22.01 -43.09
C CYS A 31 21.57 -21.68 -41.59
N SER A 32 22.34 -20.71 -41.10
CA SER A 32 22.34 -20.32 -39.68
C SER A 32 20.99 -19.74 -39.24
N PHE A 33 20.35 -18.93 -40.08
CA PHE A 33 19.00 -18.41 -39.81
C PHE A 33 17.96 -19.53 -39.75
N HIS A 34 17.83 -20.31 -40.82
CA HIS A 34 16.78 -21.33 -40.94
C HIS A 34 16.98 -22.57 -40.05
N CYS A 35 18.21 -22.88 -39.64
CA CYS A 35 18.54 -23.96 -38.71
C CYS A 35 18.88 -23.49 -37.29
N SER A 36 18.64 -22.21 -36.95
CA SER A 36 18.68 -21.75 -35.57
C SER A 36 17.62 -22.49 -34.73
N SER A 37 17.94 -22.77 -33.47
CA SER A 37 17.06 -23.48 -32.53
C SER A 37 15.69 -22.81 -32.39
N ALA A 38 15.67 -21.47 -32.34
CA ALA A 38 14.44 -20.67 -32.31
C ALA A 38 13.59 -20.84 -33.57
N HIS A 39 14.18 -20.74 -34.77
CA HIS A 39 13.42 -20.77 -36.03
C HIS A 39 12.84 -22.16 -36.36
N VAL A 40 13.59 -23.23 -36.01
CA VAL A 40 13.14 -24.62 -36.19
C VAL A 40 11.99 -24.95 -35.24
N ALA A 41 12.12 -24.60 -33.95
CA ALA A 41 11.09 -24.86 -32.94
C ALA A 41 9.75 -24.15 -33.25
N HIS A 42 9.81 -22.98 -33.89
CA HIS A 42 8.61 -22.23 -34.26
C HIS A 42 7.86 -22.82 -35.46
N ASN A 43 8.55 -23.40 -36.46
CA ASN A 43 7.95 -23.68 -37.77
C ASN A 43 7.79 -25.16 -38.16
N TYR A 44 8.53 -26.11 -37.57
CA TYR A 44 8.56 -27.51 -38.06
C TYR A 44 8.37 -28.57 -36.95
N ARG A 45 7.23 -28.50 -36.25
CA ARG A 45 6.89 -29.34 -35.07
C ARG A 45 6.63 -30.85 -35.32
N HIS A 46 7.01 -31.40 -36.48
CA HIS A 46 6.68 -32.78 -36.90
C HIS A 46 7.87 -33.59 -37.44
N LEU A 47 9.12 -33.13 -37.22
CA LEU A 47 10.33 -33.87 -37.60
C LEU A 47 11.15 -34.21 -36.35
N GLU A 48 10.95 -35.42 -35.84
CA GLU A 48 11.85 -36.01 -34.84
C GLU A 48 13.18 -36.41 -35.49
N ALA A 49 14.26 -36.39 -34.70
CA ALA A 49 15.66 -36.66 -35.04
C ALA A 49 16.43 -35.56 -35.84
N GLN A 50 17.59 -35.20 -35.30
CA GLN A 50 18.46 -34.11 -35.75
C GLN A 50 19.34 -34.49 -36.96
N SER A 51 18.78 -34.61 -38.17
CA SER A 51 19.59 -34.95 -39.37
C SER A 51 19.64 -33.89 -40.48
N GLU A 52 18.61 -33.08 -40.69
CA GLU A 52 18.57 -32.18 -41.86
C GLU A 52 19.38 -30.89 -41.66
N CYS A 53 19.43 -30.34 -40.44
CA CYS A 53 20.17 -29.13 -40.09
C CYS A 53 21.67 -29.33 -39.82
N LEU A 54 22.29 -30.37 -40.41
CA LEU A 54 23.75 -30.51 -40.45
C LEU A 54 24.31 -29.74 -41.66
N PRO A 55 25.47 -29.05 -41.55
CA PRO A 55 26.00 -28.20 -42.63
C PRO A 55 26.14 -28.89 -44.00
N ARG A 56 26.39 -30.21 -44.02
CA ARG A 56 26.48 -31.00 -45.26
C ARG A 56 25.14 -31.23 -45.97
N ASN A 57 24.02 -31.06 -45.29
CA ASN A 57 22.68 -31.32 -45.83
C ASN A 57 21.97 -30.03 -46.30
N CYS A 58 22.20 -28.87 -45.67
CA CYS A 58 21.63 -27.58 -46.06
C CYS A 58 21.86 -27.27 -47.57
N ALA A 59 23.04 -27.59 -48.11
CA ALA A 59 23.38 -27.42 -49.52
C ALA A 59 22.47 -28.17 -50.52
N ARG A 60 21.77 -29.23 -50.10
CA ARG A 60 20.79 -29.96 -50.93
C ARG A 60 19.39 -29.32 -50.90
N PHE A 61 19.07 -28.57 -49.86
CA PHE A 61 17.78 -27.89 -49.71
C PHE A 61 17.64 -26.75 -50.75
N LEU A 62 18.72 -26.00 -50.94
CA LEU A 62 18.81 -24.85 -51.85
C LEU A 62 18.52 -25.16 -53.33
N GLN A 63 18.80 -26.38 -53.79
CA GLN A 63 18.60 -26.75 -55.20
C GLN A 63 17.12 -26.90 -55.63
N ARG A 64 16.15 -26.73 -54.72
CA ARG A 64 14.73 -27.04 -54.99
C ARG A 64 13.78 -25.87 -55.28
N LYS A 65 14.15 -24.59 -55.08
CA LYS A 65 13.10 -23.53 -54.97
C LYS A 65 13.29 -22.12 -55.57
N LEU A 66 14.35 -21.80 -56.34
CA LEU A 66 14.54 -20.44 -56.88
C LEU A 66 14.55 -20.34 -58.43
N ARG A 67 13.88 -19.29 -58.94
CA ARG A 67 14.08 -18.67 -60.28
C ARG A 67 13.82 -17.14 -60.19
N PRO A 68 14.41 -16.29 -61.06
CA PRO A 68 14.69 -14.88 -60.71
C PRO A 68 14.13 -13.82 -61.69
N THR A 69 14.29 -12.53 -61.33
CA THR A 69 14.20 -11.33 -62.20
C THR A 69 15.18 -10.22 -61.75
N PHE A 70 15.52 -9.26 -62.61
CA PHE A 70 16.70 -8.36 -62.52
C PHE A 70 16.38 -6.85 -62.64
N GLY A 71 17.29 -5.97 -62.18
CA GLY A 71 17.36 -4.51 -62.46
C GLY A 71 18.68 -3.87 -61.95
N PHE A 72 19.18 -2.74 -62.53
CA PHE A 72 20.53 -2.19 -62.25
C PHE A 72 20.72 -0.68 -62.59
N ASN A 73 21.74 -0.03 -61.97
CA ASN A 73 22.41 1.26 -62.25
C ASN A 73 21.60 2.58 -62.04
N ASP A 74 22.19 3.76 -61.73
CA ASP A 74 23.58 4.26 -61.47
C ASP A 74 23.49 5.40 -60.38
N THR A 75 24.44 6.27 -59.96
CA THR A 75 25.74 6.79 -60.47
C THR A 75 26.74 7.08 -59.31
N LYS A 76 27.54 8.19 -59.31
CA LYS A 76 28.59 8.57 -58.31
C LYS A 76 28.90 10.09 -58.30
N ASP A 77 29.55 10.60 -57.23
CA ASP A 77 30.75 11.50 -57.31
C ASP A 77 31.46 11.75 -55.94
N ALA A 78 32.77 12.13 -55.96
CA ALA A 78 33.72 12.67 -54.91
C ALA A 78 33.74 12.12 -53.43
N GLN A 79 34.81 11.95 -52.63
CA GLN A 79 36.18 12.51 -52.37
C GLN A 79 36.26 13.85 -51.58
N ALA A 80 37.13 14.09 -50.56
CA ALA A 80 37.99 13.21 -49.70
C ALA A 80 38.73 13.93 -48.51
N SER A 81 38.97 13.20 -47.38
CA SER A 81 40.02 13.39 -46.32
C SER A 81 39.93 14.63 -45.38
N VAL A 82 40.69 14.83 -44.27
CA VAL A 82 41.96 14.21 -43.72
C VAL A 82 42.14 14.38 -42.17
N VAL A 83 43.24 13.80 -41.63
CA VAL A 83 43.94 13.84 -40.29
C VAL A 83 43.90 15.16 -39.47
N GLY A 84 44.01 15.21 -38.12
CA GLY A 84 44.43 14.22 -37.08
C GLY A 84 44.13 14.74 -35.65
N ASP A 85 44.87 14.44 -34.55
CA ASP A 85 46.06 13.59 -34.30
C ASP A 85 46.22 13.30 -32.76
N VAL A 86 47.30 12.69 -32.26
CA VAL A 86 47.44 12.16 -30.85
C VAL A 86 48.75 12.57 -30.13
N HIS A 87 48.76 12.62 -28.78
CA HIS A 87 49.96 12.66 -27.93
C HIS A 87 49.89 11.60 -26.79
N ALA A 88 51.03 11.06 -26.36
CA ALA A 88 51.09 9.95 -25.38
C ALA A 88 52.36 9.95 -24.51
N ALA A 89 52.17 9.86 -23.18
CA ALA A 89 53.11 9.45 -22.12
C ALA A 89 52.35 9.48 -20.77
N SER A 90 52.64 8.66 -19.74
CA SER A 90 53.40 7.39 -19.66
C SER A 90 53.18 6.74 -18.27
N ASP A 91 52.96 5.43 -18.24
CA ASP A 91 53.06 4.50 -17.09
C ASP A 91 52.11 4.68 -15.86
N ASP A 92 51.76 3.55 -15.23
CA ASP A 92 51.05 3.37 -13.94
C ASP A 92 49.68 4.06 -13.69
N LYS A 93 48.71 3.78 -14.58
CA LYS A 93 47.29 3.50 -14.20
C LYS A 93 46.64 2.65 -15.33
N GLN A 94 45.66 1.81 -15.02
CA GLN A 94 44.77 1.27 -16.07
C GLN A 94 43.82 2.39 -16.49
N VAL A 95 43.86 2.77 -17.77
CA VAL A 95 43.03 3.87 -18.30
C VAL A 95 41.62 3.34 -18.60
N THR A 96 40.71 3.48 -17.65
CA THR A 96 39.26 3.43 -17.89
C THR A 96 38.88 4.56 -18.85
N THR A 97 38.16 4.23 -19.92
CA THR A 97 37.88 5.17 -21.01
C THR A 97 36.47 5.75 -20.89
N VAL A 98 36.33 7.07 -20.99
CA VAL A 98 35.02 7.73 -21.16
C VAL A 98 34.47 7.32 -22.53
N ASN A 99 33.38 6.54 -22.55
CA ASN A 99 32.80 6.05 -23.78
C ASN A 99 31.83 7.10 -24.36
N VAL A 100 32.35 7.96 -25.24
CA VAL A 100 31.53 8.83 -26.09
C VAL A 100 30.86 7.97 -27.18
N VAL A 101 29.54 7.90 -27.18
CA VAL A 101 28.76 6.96 -27.99
C VAL A 101 28.76 7.35 -29.48
N SER A 102 29.64 6.74 -30.27
CA SER A 102 29.70 6.94 -31.73
C SER A 102 28.78 5.96 -32.47
N CYS A 103 27.51 6.32 -32.64
CA CYS A 103 26.49 5.55 -33.38
C CYS A 103 26.70 5.50 -34.91
N SER A 104 27.96 5.54 -35.38
CA SER A 104 28.32 5.55 -36.81
C SER A 104 28.35 4.16 -37.45
N SER A 105 28.25 3.09 -36.66
CA SER A 105 28.37 1.69 -37.07
C SER A 105 27.06 0.88 -36.96
N VAL A 106 25.97 1.46 -36.45
CA VAL A 106 24.67 0.79 -36.27
C VAL A 106 23.74 1.19 -37.43
N THR A 107 23.66 0.35 -38.46
CA THR A 107 22.93 0.66 -39.72
C THR A 107 21.54 0.05 -39.84
N ASP A 108 21.20 -0.95 -39.02
CA ASP A 108 20.05 -1.83 -39.24
C ASP A 108 19.14 -1.94 -38.00
N VAL A 109 18.71 -0.78 -37.47
CA VAL A 109 17.62 -0.69 -36.47
C VAL A 109 16.58 0.33 -36.95
N THR A 110 15.58 -0.14 -37.68
CA THR A 110 14.38 0.65 -37.99
C THR A 110 13.33 0.40 -36.91
N LEU A 111 13.24 1.33 -35.94
CA LEU A 111 12.10 1.37 -35.03
C LEU A 111 10.83 1.58 -35.87
N SER A 112 9.97 0.55 -35.90
CA SER A 112 8.73 0.56 -36.67
C SER A 112 7.68 1.43 -35.98
N ILE A 113 7.81 2.74 -36.12
CA ILE A 113 6.73 3.70 -35.85
C ILE A 113 5.48 3.18 -36.56
N GLY A 114 4.39 3.02 -35.81
CA GLY A 114 3.12 2.48 -36.33
C GLY A 114 2.52 3.34 -37.43
N ASP A 115 1.50 2.80 -38.12
CA ASP A 115 0.85 3.44 -39.28
C ASP A 115 0.57 4.94 -39.03
N PRO A 116 1.29 5.85 -39.71
CA PRO A 116 1.31 7.27 -39.35
C PRO A 116 -0.02 7.98 -39.57
N GLU A 117 -0.98 7.38 -40.28
CA GLU A 117 -2.33 7.96 -40.42
C GLU A 117 -3.21 7.77 -39.16
N THR A 118 -2.75 7.06 -38.11
CA THR A 118 -3.63 6.58 -37.02
C THR A 118 -3.45 7.21 -35.63
N ASP A 119 -2.22 7.40 -35.13
CA ASP A 119 -1.91 8.15 -33.89
C ASP A 119 -0.40 8.51 -33.80
N GLU A 120 -0.04 9.72 -34.23
CA GLU A 120 1.36 10.14 -34.37
C GLU A 120 2.08 10.28 -33.01
N PHE A 121 1.39 10.81 -32.00
CA PHE A 121 1.95 11.05 -30.66
C PHE A 121 2.11 9.75 -29.86
N ALA A 122 1.10 8.87 -29.85
CA ALA A 122 1.17 7.61 -29.13
C ALA A 122 2.24 6.67 -29.72
N ASN A 123 2.44 6.68 -31.04
CA ASN A 123 3.48 5.89 -31.70
C ASN A 123 4.90 6.36 -31.34
N PHE A 124 5.16 7.68 -31.33
CA PHE A 124 6.44 8.23 -30.86
C PHE A 124 6.69 7.90 -29.38
N TYR A 125 5.68 8.08 -28.53
CA TYR A 125 5.75 7.75 -27.11
C TYR A 125 6.09 6.28 -26.86
N SER A 126 5.39 5.35 -27.52
CA SER A 126 5.64 3.92 -27.38
C SER A 126 7.04 3.53 -27.84
N ALA A 127 7.52 4.09 -28.95
CA ALA A 127 8.88 3.84 -29.45
C ALA A 127 9.96 4.35 -28.48
N PHE A 128 9.78 5.55 -27.90
CA PHE A 128 10.68 6.10 -26.90
C PHE A 128 10.71 5.25 -25.62
N SER A 129 9.54 4.85 -25.08
CA SER A 129 9.49 4.01 -23.89
C SER A 129 10.12 2.63 -24.13
N MET A 130 9.85 1.98 -25.26
CA MET A 130 10.45 0.68 -25.57
C MET A 130 11.98 0.75 -25.67
N ALA A 131 12.53 1.72 -26.42
CA ALA A 131 13.98 1.89 -26.53
C ALA A 131 14.63 2.29 -25.18
N TYR A 132 13.90 2.99 -24.31
CA TYR A 132 14.33 3.32 -22.95
C TYR A 132 14.32 2.10 -22.01
N ASP A 133 13.26 1.29 -22.05
CA ASP A 133 13.14 0.08 -21.23
C ASP A 133 14.16 -0.99 -21.69
N GLU A 134 14.44 -1.10 -22.99
CA GLU A 134 15.57 -1.88 -23.52
C GLU A 134 16.92 -1.34 -23.01
N MET A 135 17.18 -0.03 -23.08
CA MET A 135 18.41 0.58 -22.52
C MET A 135 18.58 0.35 -21.00
N LEU A 136 17.48 0.13 -20.27
CA LEU A 136 17.50 -0.22 -18.84
C LEU A 136 17.46 -1.72 -18.54
N THR A 137 17.49 -2.60 -19.55
CA THR A 137 17.43 -4.07 -19.38
C THR A 137 18.38 -4.88 -20.28
N GLY A 138 19.01 -4.27 -21.28
CA GLY A 138 19.95 -4.92 -22.19
C GLY A 138 21.40 -4.98 -21.68
N ASP A 139 22.16 -5.98 -22.17
CA ASP A 139 23.57 -6.20 -21.81
C ASP A 139 24.53 -5.07 -22.25
N ASN A 140 24.06 -4.08 -23.02
CA ASN A 140 24.91 -3.05 -23.63
C ASN A 140 24.17 -1.71 -23.82
N ALA A 141 24.00 -0.95 -22.73
CA ALA A 141 23.37 0.38 -22.74
C ALA A 141 23.97 1.36 -23.77
N THR A 142 25.22 1.19 -24.23
CA THR A 142 25.82 1.97 -25.33
C THR A 142 25.13 1.73 -26.67
N TYR A 143 24.70 0.49 -26.95
CA TYR A 143 23.96 0.12 -28.16
C TYR A 143 22.52 0.65 -28.11
N ASP A 144 21.87 0.54 -26.95
CA ASP A 144 20.48 0.96 -26.79
C ASP A 144 20.33 2.49 -26.72
N ALA A 145 21.32 3.19 -26.16
CA ALA A 145 21.46 4.63 -26.32
C ALA A 145 21.56 5.07 -27.80
N CYS A 146 22.07 4.22 -28.70
CA CYS A 146 22.04 4.51 -30.14
C CYS A 146 20.65 4.34 -30.77
N GLN A 147 19.77 3.49 -30.23
CA GLN A 147 18.36 3.45 -30.66
C GLN A 147 17.66 4.78 -30.32
N LEU A 148 17.88 5.28 -29.10
CA LEU A 148 17.37 6.59 -28.66
C LEU A 148 17.98 7.75 -29.45
N HIS A 149 19.27 7.68 -29.82
CA HIS A 149 19.91 8.65 -30.73
C HIS A 149 19.29 8.62 -32.15
N PHE A 150 18.81 7.47 -32.62
CA PHE A 150 18.07 7.38 -33.88
C PHE A 150 16.71 8.07 -33.78
N LEU A 151 15.94 7.84 -32.70
CA LEU A 151 14.71 8.61 -32.42
C LEU A 151 14.97 10.12 -32.31
N GLN A 152 16.11 10.53 -31.74
CA GLN A 152 16.50 11.94 -31.71
C GLN A 152 16.75 12.47 -33.13
N LYS A 153 17.39 11.70 -34.02
CA LYS A 153 17.61 12.11 -35.41
C LYS A 153 16.32 12.23 -36.21
N GLU A 154 15.36 11.33 -36.04
CA GLU A 154 14.03 11.44 -36.67
C GLU A 154 13.27 12.69 -36.13
N LEU A 155 13.29 12.92 -34.81
CA LEU A 155 12.68 14.12 -34.20
C LEU A 155 13.33 15.43 -34.69
N LEU A 156 14.66 15.41 -34.92
CA LEU A 156 15.44 16.59 -35.35
C LEU A 156 15.59 16.70 -36.88
N ALA A 157 15.03 15.79 -37.69
CA ALA A 157 15.27 15.71 -39.14
C ALA A 157 14.88 16.99 -39.92
N ASN A 158 14.01 17.83 -39.36
CA ASN A 158 13.57 19.11 -39.92
C ASN A 158 14.22 20.35 -39.27
N TYR A 159 15.21 20.20 -38.39
CA TYR A 159 15.83 21.28 -37.64
C TYR A 159 17.35 21.37 -37.89
N SER A 160 17.74 22.11 -38.94
CA SER A 160 19.13 22.51 -39.19
C SER A 160 19.33 23.99 -38.85
N THR A 161 19.81 24.28 -37.65
CA THR A 161 20.26 25.63 -37.30
C THR A 161 21.75 25.82 -37.59
N GLU A 162 22.04 26.49 -38.71
CA GLU A 162 23.30 27.22 -38.86
C GLU A 162 23.37 28.28 -37.74
N VAL A 163 24.34 28.14 -36.83
CA VAL A 163 24.72 29.10 -35.80
C VAL A 163 26.24 29.18 -35.79
N ASP A 164 26.78 30.40 -35.69
CA ASP A 164 28.22 30.64 -35.74
C ASP A 164 28.93 30.14 -34.46
N ASP A 165 30.05 29.45 -34.67
CA ASP A 165 30.80 28.64 -33.69
C ASP A 165 31.87 29.49 -32.96
N ASP A 166 31.45 30.60 -32.31
CA ASP A 166 32.35 31.66 -31.82
C ASP A 166 31.87 32.34 -30.50
N ASP A 167 31.44 31.54 -29.51
CA ASP A 167 31.28 32.00 -28.11
C ASP A 167 31.82 30.94 -27.13
N THR A 168 32.63 31.34 -26.14
CA THR A 168 33.58 30.42 -25.45
C THR A 168 33.07 29.85 -24.13
N ASP A 169 33.37 28.58 -23.87
CA ASP A 169 33.28 27.90 -22.57
C ASP A 169 31.93 28.06 -21.83
N VAL A 170 30.83 27.85 -22.56
CA VAL A 170 29.53 27.56 -21.93
C VAL A 170 29.55 26.13 -21.40
N MET A 171 29.01 25.90 -20.20
CA MET A 171 28.95 24.57 -19.61
C MET A 171 27.88 23.71 -20.30
N GLU A 172 28.30 22.93 -21.29
CA GLU A 172 27.46 21.98 -22.01
C GLU A 172 27.01 20.82 -21.09
N ILE A 173 25.84 20.97 -20.45
CA ILE A 173 25.29 19.97 -19.52
C ILE A 173 24.56 18.87 -20.31
N LYS A 174 25.02 17.62 -20.18
CA LYS A 174 24.50 16.45 -20.89
C LYS A 174 23.95 15.38 -19.94
N PRO A 175 22.91 14.62 -20.34
CA PRO A 175 22.49 13.42 -19.63
C PRO A 175 23.62 12.40 -19.68
N THR A 176 23.99 11.84 -18.54
CA THR A 176 25.17 10.96 -18.40
C THR A 176 24.85 9.81 -17.47
N LEU A 177 25.10 8.59 -17.93
CA LEU A 177 25.01 7.36 -17.15
C LEU A 177 26.29 7.15 -16.33
N VAL A 178 26.15 6.71 -15.09
CA VAL A 178 27.23 6.35 -14.17
C VAL A 178 26.90 4.96 -13.63
N LYS A 179 27.74 3.96 -13.96
CA LYS A 179 27.62 2.57 -13.47
C LYS A 179 28.53 2.42 -12.26
N LEU A 180 28.00 1.96 -11.13
CA LEU A 180 28.79 1.70 -9.92
C LEU A 180 29.40 0.30 -9.96
N ASN A 181 30.56 0.16 -9.32
CA ASN A 181 31.29 -1.09 -9.18
C ASN A 181 30.58 -2.00 -8.15
N THR A 182 30.19 -3.21 -8.57
CA THR A 182 29.49 -4.23 -7.77
C THR A 182 30.21 -4.64 -6.46
N THR A 183 31.49 -4.32 -6.29
CA THR A 183 32.27 -4.65 -5.08
C THR A 183 32.39 -3.51 -4.06
N SER A 184 31.76 -2.36 -4.30
CA SER A 184 31.91 -1.15 -3.48
C SER A 184 30.64 -0.81 -2.69
N ASP A 185 30.80 -0.16 -1.52
CA ASP A 185 29.66 0.39 -0.76
C ASP A 185 28.97 1.49 -1.59
N GLU A 186 27.75 1.21 -2.05
CA GLU A 186 26.94 2.12 -2.84
C GLU A 186 26.68 3.45 -2.12
N LEU A 187 26.45 3.41 -0.81
CA LEU A 187 26.10 4.57 0.00
C LEU A 187 27.32 5.47 0.23
N GLU A 188 28.52 4.90 0.41
CA GLU A 188 29.75 5.70 0.44
C GLU A 188 30.11 6.24 -0.95
N CYS A 189 29.94 5.44 -2.01
CA CYS A 189 30.17 5.90 -3.38
C CYS A 189 29.28 7.11 -3.75
N LEU A 190 28.00 7.06 -3.38
CA LEU A 190 27.07 8.17 -3.55
C LEU A 190 27.43 9.42 -2.72
N LYS A 191 28.21 9.28 -1.63
CA LYS A 191 28.79 10.43 -0.91
C LYS A 191 29.98 11.02 -1.68
N GLU A 192 30.88 10.20 -2.24
CA GLU A 192 32.01 10.71 -3.02
C GLU A 192 31.57 11.40 -4.32
N ILE A 193 30.64 10.81 -5.07
CA ILE A 193 30.05 11.44 -6.26
C ILE A 193 29.43 12.81 -5.91
N LYS A 194 28.78 12.91 -4.73
CA LYS A 194 28.25 14.17 -4.20
C LYS A 194 29.31 15.19 -3.75
N LYS A 195 30.54 14.79 -3.43
CA LYS A 195 31.64 15.71 -3.07
C LYS A 195 32.34 16.29 -4.31
N ILE A 196 32.41 15.51 -5.38
CA ILE A 196 32.91 15.96 -6.68
C ILE A 196 31.97 17.01 -7.29
N TRP A 197 30.65 16.83 -7.14
CA TRP A 197 29.68 17.83 -7.55
C TRP A 197 29.90 19.15 -6.78
N PRO A 198 30.21 20.28 -7.47
CA PRO A 198 30.63 21.50 -6.79
C PRO A 198 29.53 22.06 -5.89
N ALA A 199 29.90 22.39 -4.65
CA ALA A 199 28.97 22.60 -3.56
C ALA A 199 28.02 23.79 -3.74
N THR A 200 26.79 23.50 -4.18
CA THR A 200 25.59 24.21 -3.72
C THR A 200 24.65 23.20 -3.09
N SER A 201 24.27 23.41 -1.82
CA SER A 201 23.48 22.48 -0.99
C SER A 201 22.00 22.39 -1.38
N GLU A 202 21.67 22.70 -2.64
CA GLU A 202 20.31 22.80 -3.19
C GLU A 202 20.25 22.32 -4.65
N SER A 203 21.27 21.57 -5.11
CA SER A 203 21.29 20.91 -6.42
C SER A 203 20.42 19.65 -6.39
N HIS A 204 19.09 19.82 -6.35
CA HIS A 204 18.14 18.71 -6.45
C HIS A 204 18.08 18.15 -7.89
N THR A 205 19.13 17.44 -8.30
CA THR A 205 19.09 16.55 -9.47
C THR A 205 18.40 15.25 -9.05
N PRO A 206 17.32 14.80 -9.71
CA PRO A 206 16.66 13.54 -9.35
C PRO A 206 17.57 12.35 -9.68
N PHE A 207 17.98 11.61 -8.65
CA PHE A 207 18.70 10.37 -8.81
C PHE A 207 17.74 9.29 -9.37
N LEU A 208 17.79 9.07 -10.68
CA LEU A 208 17.30 7.82 -11.26
C LEU A 208 18.38 6.77 -11.06
N THR A 209 18.22 5.94 -10.03
CA THR A 209 19.05 4.76 -9.75
C THR A 209 18.25 3.48 -9.95
N ARG A 210 18.93 2.44 -10.45
CA ARG A 210 18.42 1.07 -10.53
C ARG A 210 19.57 0.09 -10.29
N SER A 211 19.37 -0.83 -9.35
CA SER A 211 20.23 -2.00 -9.15
C SER A 211 19.69 -3.17 -9.98
N ASP A 212 20.56 -3.95 -10.62
CA ASP A 212 20.20 -5.22 -11.27
C ASP A 212 20.13 -6.39 -10.27
N GLN A 213 20.00 -7.63 -10.76
CA GLN A 213 19.94 -8.83 -9.89
C GLN A 213 21.32 -9.32 -9.43
N ASP A 214 22.41 -8.85 -10.05
CA ASP A 214 23.79 -9.23 -9.74
C ASP A 214 24.50 -8.20 -8.82
N GLY A 215 23.80 -7.09 -8.49
CA GLY A 215 24.26 -6.06 -7.55
C GLY A 215 24.84 -4.82 -8.21
N THR A 216 24.66 -4.61 -9.52
CA THR A 216 25.16 -3.41 -10.20
C THR A 216 24.15 -2.27 -10.13
N THR A 217 24.50 -1.19 -9.41
CA THR A 217 23.71 0.05 -9.45
C THR A 217 24.12 0.94 -10.62
N VAL A 218 23.15 1.28 -11.46
CA VAL A 218 23.26 2.27 -12.54
C VAL A 218 22.52 3.54 -12.13
N MET A 219 23.14 4.68 -12.35
CA MET A 219 22.64 6.02 -12.02
C MET A 219 22.65 6.92 -13.25
N MET A 220 21.71 7.87 -13.38
CA MET A 220 21.81 8.95 -14.37
C MET A 220 21.86 10.33 -13.73
N VAL A 221 22.76 11.17 -14.24
CA VAL A 221 22.99 12.57 -13.84
C VAL A 221 22.97 13.49 -15.06
N HIS A 222 23.02 14.81 -14.81
CA HIS A 222 23.19 15.83 -15.84
C HIS A 222 24.43 16.67 -15.52
N VAL A 223 25.53 16.41 -16.23
CA VAL A 223 26.87 16.97 -15.96
C VAL A 223 27.50 17.57 -17.21
N ASN A 224 28.45 18.49 -17.04
CA ASN A 224 29.40 18.80 -18.10
C ASN A 224 30.47 17.69 -18.21
N ALA A 225 31.24 17.68 -19.29
CA ALA A 225 32.23 16.62 -19.55
C ALA A 225 33.24 16.46 -18.41
N GLY A 226 33.85 17.55 -17.92
CA GLY A 226 34.87 17.49 -16.86
C GLY A 226 34.38 16.91 -15.53
N VAL A 227 33.14 17.23 -15.12
CA VAL A 227 32.53 16.61 -13.92
C VAL A 227 32.19 15.13 -14.18
N GLY A 228 31.92 14.74 -15.43
CA GLY A 228 31.82 13.33 -15.83
C GLY A 228 33.16 12.59 -15.74
N ASP A 229 34.26 13.25 -16.15
CA ASP A 229 35.63 12.73 -16.05
C ASP A 229 36.03 12.56 -14.58
N ASP A 230 35.80 13.57 -13.73
CA ASP A 230 36.06 13.51 -12.29
C ASP A 230 35.29 12.34 -11.62
N ILE A 231 34.03 12.12 -12.01
CA ILE A 231 33.20 11.00 -11.48
C ILE A 231 33.75 9.64 -11.92
N LEU A 232 34.34 9.52 -13.12
CA LEU A 232 34.95 8.27 -13.59
C LEU A 232 36.23 7.90 -12.81
N ASP A 233 36.93 8.87 -12.24
CA ASP A 233 38.20 8.65 -11.51
C ASP A 233 37.97 8.10 -10.07
N LEU A 234 36.71 7.88 -9.65
CA LEU A 234 36.35 7.22 -8.40
C LEU A 234 36.45 5.69 -8.48
N GLU A 235 37.16 5.05 -7.54
CA GLU A 235 37.35 3.59 -7.47
C GLU A 235 36.03 2.77 -7.37
N CYS A 236 34.94 3.42 -6.96
CA CYS A 236 33.61 2.83 -6.84
C CYS A 236 32.72 3.02 -8.09
N VAL A 237 33.22 3.68 -9.13
CA VAL A 237 32.54 3.85 -10.43
C VAL A 237 33.20 2.90 -11.44
N GLU A 238 32.38 2.08 -12.10
CA GLU A 238 32.82 1.14 -13.12
C GLU A 238 32.93 1.81 -14.50
N SER A 239 31.99 2.70 -14.84
CA SER A 239 32.00 3.44 -16.09
C SER A 239 31.11 4.69 -16.08
N VAL A 240 31.45 5.65 -16.95
CA VAL A 240 30.67 6.86 -17.23
C VAL A 240 30.41 6.93 -18.73
N THR A 241 29.15 7.12 -19.13
CA THR A 241 28.70 7.13 -20.53
C THR A 241 27.82 8.34 -20.79
N ILE A 242 28.24 9.22 -21.71
CA ILE A 242 27.46 10.40 -22.10
C ILE A 242 26.34 9.97 -23.06
N LEU A 243 25.12 10.44 -22.83
CA LEU A 243 23.91 9.98 -23.52
C LEU A 243 23.27 11.06 -24.42
N PRO A 244 22.35 10.69 -25.34
CA PRO A 244 21.70 11.66 -26.23
C PRO A 244 20.69 12.56 -25.50
N ALA A 245 20.58 13.82 -25.94
CA ALA A 245 19.75 14.86 -25.32
C ALA A 245 18.25 14.53 -25.25
N ILE A 246 17.74 13.61 -26.08
CA ILE A 246 16.35 13.13 -25.99
C ILE A 246 16.01 12.52 -24.61
N LEU A 247 17.00 12.06 -23.84
CA LEU A 247 16.78 11.54 -22.49
C LEU A 247 16.40 12.60 -21.43
N LYS A 248 16.50 13.90 -21.77
CA LYS A 248 15.84 14.96 -20.97
C LYS A 248 14.31 14.77 -20.88
N LEU A 249 13.71 13.92 -21.74
CA LEU A 249 12.30 13.48 -21.70
C LEU A 249 11.97 12.37 -20.68
N MET A 250 12.93 11.76 -19.96
CA MET A 250 12.57 10.65 -19.04
C MET A 250 11.45 10.97 -18.02
N PRO A 251 11.38 12.17 -17.41
CA PRO A 251 10.28 12.53 -16.51
C PRO A 251 8.95 12.56 -17.26
N PHE A 252 8.88 13.33 -18.36
CA PHE A 252 7.73 13.36 -19.27
C PHE A 252 7.25 11.96 -19.67
N ALA A 253 8.17 11.06 -20.03
CA ALA A 253 7.83 9.71 -20.47
C ALA A 253 7.21 8.84 -19.36
N ARG A 254 7.63 9.02 -18.11
CA ARG A 254 7.00 8.37 -16.94
C ARG A 254 5.65 9.00 -16.60
N SER A 255 5.55 10.33 -16.70
CA SER A 255 4.32 11.09 -16.42
C SER A 255 3.21 10.87 -17.47
N THR A 256 3.54 10.41 -18.68
CA THR A 256 2.59 10.29 -19.82
C THR A 256 1.98 8.90 -20.03
N VAL A 257 2.36 7.87 -19.25
CA VAL A 257 1.85 6.48 -19.36
C VAL A 257 0.32 6.40 -19.35
N ALA A 258 -0.35 7.33 -18.65
CA ALA A 258 -1.81 7.41 -18.57
C ALA A 258 -2.47 8.09 -19.79
N LEU A 259 -1.78 9.03 -20.45
CA LEU A 259 -2.33 9.86 -21.54
C LEU A 259 -2.45 9.09 -22.86
N ALA A 260 -1.51 8.18 -23.15
CA ALA A 260 -1.50 7.38 -24.38
C ALA A 260 -2.67 6.37 -24.51
N LYS A 261 -3.64 6.40 -23.59
CA LYS A 261 -4.84 5.55 -23.58
C LYS A 261 -6.15 6.31 -23.89
N ASP A 262 -6.15 7.64 -23.91
CA ASP A 262 -7.35 8.42 -24.26
C ASP A 262 -7.46 8.61 -25.78
N SER A 263 -8.31 7.80 -26.40
CA SER A 263 -8.53 7.78 -27.85
C SER A 263 -9.18 9.04 -28.45
N THR A 264 -9.47 10.08 -27.65
CA THR A 264 -10.24 11.27 -28.11
C THR A 264 -9.39 12.45 -28.61
N LYS A 265 -8.08 12.52 -28.31
CA LYS A 265 -7.20 13.69 -28.59
C LYS A 265 -5.99 13.40 -29.50
N LYS A 266 -6.18 12.57 -30.54
CA LYS A 266 -5.16 11.91 -31.38
C LYS A 266 -4.16 12.78 -32.18
N LYS A 267 -4.12 14.11 -31.99
CA LYS A 267 -3.20 15.05 -32.67
C LYS A 267 -2.69 16.19 -31.79
N GLU A 268 -3.13 16.27 -30.53
CA GLU A 268 -2.74 17.34 -29.62
C GLU A 268 -1.44 16.99 -28.86
N GLY A 269 -0.45 17.89 -28.89
CA GLY A 269 0.73 17.81 -28.04
C GLY A 269 0.49 18.47 -26.68
N PRO A 270 0.79 17.79 -25.55
CA PRO A 270 0.48 18.26 -24.20
C PRO A 270 1.29 19.51 -23.80
N ALA A 271 0.79 20.23 -22.79
CA ALA A 271 1.50 21.34 -22.15
C ALA A 271 2.68 20.83 -21.32
N LEU A 272 3.84 21.48 -21.46
CA LEU A 272 5.11 21.03 -20.88
C LEU A 272 5.66 22.02 -19.86
N GLU A 273 6.37 21.48 -18.88
CA GLU A 273 7.24 22.23 -17.99
C GLU A 273 8.69 21.86 -18.26
N ILE A 274 9.53 22.89 -18.37
CA ILE A 274 10.90 22.82 -18.84
C ILE A 274 11.78 23.36 -17.72
N ARG A 275 12.60 22.49 -17.13
CA ARG A 275 13.48 22.83 -16.02
C ARG A 275 14.86 23.23 -16.53
N LEU A 276 15.26 24.45 -16.24
CA LEU A 276 16.61 24.96 -16.53
C LEU A 276 17.55 24.79 -15.33
N ALA A 277 18.83 24.55 -15.64
CA ALA A 277 19.89 24.45 -14.64
C ALA A 277 20.00 25.72 -13.79
N LYS A 278 20.20 25.55 -12.47
CA LYS A 278 20.03 26.63 -11.47
C LYS A 278 20.95 27.85 -11.67
N VAL A 279 22.03 27.72 -12.44
CA VAL A 279 23.01 28.78 -12.72
C VAL A 279 22.68 29.65 -13.96
N VAL A 280 21.65 29.34 -14.74
CA VAL A 280 21.39 30.06 -16.02
C VAL A 280 20.49 31.28 -15.86
N ASN A 281 20.71 32.29 -16.72
CA ASN A 281 19.84 33.46 -16.81
C ASN A 281 18.51 33.11 -17.51
N THR A 282 17.51 32.68 -16.73
CA THR A 282 16.20 32.22 -17.22
C THR A 282 15.50 33.24 -18.15
N ALA A 283 15.67 34.54 -17.93
CA ALA A 283 15.08 35.57 -18.78
C ALA A 283 15.76 35.68 -20.15
N GLN A 284 17.08 35.42 -20.22
CA GLN A 284 17.84 35.35 -21.46
C GLN A 284 17.54 34.05 -22.22
N ILE A 285 17.47 32.90 -21.53
CA ILE A 285 17.10 31.62 -22.15
C ILE A 285 15.66 31.63 -22.67
N LEU A 286 14.68 32.13 -21.89
CA LEU A 286 13.31 32.32 -22.38
C LEU A 286 13.29 33.18 -23.66
N LYS A 287 14.08 34.26 -23.70
CA LYS A 287 14.15 35.16 -24.86
C LYS A 287 14.78 34.49 -26.08
N LYS A 288 15.84 33.68 -25.90
CA LYS A 288 16.48 32.85 -26.94
C LYS A 288 15.47 31.84 -27.49
N LEU A 289 14.99 30.93 -26.64
CA LEU A 289 14.02 29.89 -27.00
C LEU A 289 12.75 30.47 -27.63
N SER A 290 12.14 31.51 -27.05
CA SER A 290 10.92 32.13 -27.60
C SER A 290 11.15 32.72 -28.99
N ALA A 291 12.32 33.30 -29.26
CA ALA A 291 12.65 33.83 -30.59
C ALA A 291 12.85 32.69 -31.61
N THR A 292 13.58 31.63 -31.24
CA THR A 292 13.82 30.45 -32.10
C THR A 292 12.52 29.71 -32.39
N ILE A 293 11.70 29.43 -31.37
CA ILE A 293 10.37 28.82 -31.50
C ILE A 293 9.45 29.70 -32.36
N THR A 294 9.42 31.02 -32.14
CA THR A 294 8.63 31.94 -33.00
C THR A 294 9.11 31.89 -34.45
N LYS A 295 10.42 31.77 -34.71
CA LYS A 295 10.99 31.65 -36.06
C LYS A 295 10.63 30.32 -36.73
N ALA A 296 10.60 29.22 -35.99
CA ALA A 296 10.35 27.87 -36.51
C ALA A 296 8.85 27.53 -36.66
N THR A 297 8.02 27.98 -35.72
CA THR A 297 6.58 27.65 -35.64
C THR A 297 5.65 28.79 -36.10
N GLY A 298 6.14 30.03 -36.12
CA GLY A 298 5.31 31.24 -36.26
C GLY A 298 4.53 31.63 -34.99
N ILE A 299 4.46 30.76 -33.97
CA ILE A 299 3.69 30.98 -32.74
C ILE A 299 4.50 31.84 -31.76
N LYS A 300 3.90 32.96 -31.35
CA LYS A 300 4.47 33.88 -30.34
C LYS A 300 4.00 33.50 -28.95
N ASN A 301 4.87 33.72 -27.97
CA ASN A 301 4.59 33.51 -26.54
C ASN A 301 4.21 32.05 -26.19
N LEU A 302 4.68 31.06 -26.96
CA LEU A 302 4.44 29.63 -26.65
C LEU A 302 5.05 29.24 -25.30
N LEU A 303 6.21 29.82 -24.98
CA LEU A 303 6.87 29.72 -23.67
C LEU A 303 6.53 30.91 -22.78
N SER A 304 6.39 30.65 -21.48
CA SER A 304 6.19 31.66 -20.44
C SER A 304 7.01 31.33 -19.18
N LEU A 305 7.30 32.36 -18.37
CA LEU A 305 7.94 32.21 -17.05
C LEU A 305 6.89 31.88 -15.98
N GLN A 306 7.15 30.88 -15.14
CA GLN A 306 6.35 30.64 -13.94
C GLN A 306 6.64 31.76 -12.90
N SER A 307 5.60 32.40 -12.38
CA SER A 307 5.70 33.77 -11.82
C SER A 307 6.24 33.90 -10.39
N SER A 308 7.00 32.92 -9.87
CA SER A 308 7.46 32.91 -8.47
C SER A 308 8.83 32.28 -8.19
N THR A 309 9.51 31.70 -9.19
CA THR A 309 10.63 30.75 -8.98
C THR A 309 12.02 31.27 -9.35
N ALA A 310 12.26 32.58 -9.25
CA ALA A 310 13.61 33.17 -9.45
C ALA A 310 14.71 32.60 -8.53
N GLU A 311 14.34 31.94 -7.42
CA GLU A 311 15.26 31.33 -6.45
C GLU A 311 15.34 29.78 -6.56
N LYS A 312 14.49 29.14 -7.38
CA LYS A 312 14.32 27.66 -7.43
C LYS A 312 14.78 27.00 -8.75
N GLY A 313 15.61 27.70 -9.53
CA GLY A 313 15.98 27.27 -10.88
C GLY A 313 14.94 27.72 -11.91
N GLY A 314 15.38 27.89 -13.16
CA GLY A 314 14.54 28.51 -14.19
C GLY A 314 13.43 27.57 -14.65
N VAL A 315 12.17 27.88 -14.36
CA VAL A 315 11.02 27.11 -14.87
C VAL A 315 10.37 27.85 -16.04
N LEU A 316 10.37 27.22 -17.21
CA LEU A 316 9.62 27.68 -18.38
C LEU A 316 8.41 26.76 -18.64
N LEU A 317 7.29 27.35 -19.02
CA LEU A 317 6.03 26.66 -19.27
C LEU A 317 5.66 26.79 -20.75
N GLN A 318 5.57 25.66 -21.45
CA GLN A 318 5.07 25.57 -22.82
C GLN A 318 3.57 25.26 -22.82
N ALA A 319 2.78 26.05 -23.55
CA ALA A 319 1.37 25.71 -23.77
C ALA A 319 1.20 24.41 -24.58
N ALA A 320 0.05 23.76 -24.42
CA ALA A 320 -0.39 22.67 -25.31
C ALA A 320 -0.60 23.21 -26.74
N LEU A 321 -0.53 22.30 -27.72
CA LEU A 321 -0.65 22.63 -29.14
C LEU A 321 -1.50 21.60 -29.88
N ASP A 322 -2.46 22.08 -30.67
CA ASP A 322 -3.39 21.23 -31.43
C ASP A 322 -2.76 20.58 -32.69
N ASP A 323 -1.45 20.75 -32.90
CA ASP A 323 -0.70 20.28 -34.05
C ASP A 323 0.63 19.63 -33.64
N TYR A 324 0.78 18.34 -33.96
CA TYR A 324 1.89 17.49 -33.53
C TYR A 324 3.24 17.86 -34.18
N ASP A 325 3.26 18.29 -35.45
CA ASP A 325 4.47 18.75 -36.15
C ASP A 325 5.00 20.06 -35.53
N THR A 326 4.10 21.00 -35.20
CA THR A 326 4.44 22.23 -34.50
C THR A 326 4.91 21.96 -33.06
N TRP A 327 4.29 21.00 -32.36
CA TRP A 327 4.67 20.62 -30.99
C TRP A 327 6.03 19.92 -30.94
N THR A 328 6.29 18.95 -31.83
CA THR A 328 7.60 18.27 -31.92
C THR A 328 8.71 19.23 -32.32
N LYS A 329 8.45 20.22 -33.20
CA LYS A 329 9.40 21.30 -33.50
C LYS A 329 9.69 22.20 -32.30
N ALA A 330 8.70 22.54 -31.48
CA ALA A 330 8.93 23.27 -30.24
C ALA A 330 9.77 22.44 -29.25
N LEU A 331 9.45 21.16 -29.10
CA LEU A 331 10.17 20.23 -28.21
C LEU A 331 11.61 19.98 -28.65
N ALA A 332 11.86 19.83 -29.95
CA ALA A 332 13.20 19.74 -30.53
C ALA A 332 14.11 20.89 -30.09
N ILE A 333 13.63 22.14 -30.26
CA ILE A 333 14.35 23.37 -29.87
C ILE A 333 14.61 23.43 -28.37
N VAL A 334 13.74 22.83 -27.55
CA VAL A 334 13.88 22.78 -26.10
C VAL A 334 14.90 21.72 -25.65
N LEU A 335 14.91 20.54 -26.26
CA LEU A 335 15.84 19.46 -25.91
C LEU A 335 17.30 19.80 -26.31
N ASP A 336 17.45 20.51 -27.42
CA ASP A 336 18.72 21.00 -27.98
C ASP A 336 19.39 22.08 -27.10
N GLU A 337 18.62 22.81 -26.28
CA GLU A 337 19.16 23.84 -25.39
C GLU A 337 19.89 23.24 -24.20
N GLU A 338 21.22 23.46 -24.12
CA GLU A 338 22.12 23.02 -23.04
C GLU A 338 21.62 23.41 -21.64
N ALA A 339 20.99 24.58 -21.52
CA ALA A 339 20.45 25.08 -20.27
C ALA A 339 19.29 24.23 -19.70
N VAL A 340 18.67 23.37 -20.50
CA VAL A 340 17.54 22.49 -20.09
C VAL A 340 18.09 21.20 -19.48
N GLU A 341 17.80 20.95 -18.21
CA GLU A 341 18.07 19.66 -17.55
C GLU A 341 17.01 18.62 -17.92
N TRP A 342 15.73 19.02 -17.90
CA TRP A 342 14.60 18.09 -17.97
C TRP A 342 13.34 18.73 -18.56
N VAL A 343 12.49 17.89 -19.14
CA VAL A 343 11.13 18.24 -19.58
C VAL A 343 10.12 17.26 -18.99
N ASP A 344 8.99 17.78 -18.50
CA ASP A 344 7.90 17.02 -17.86
C ASP A 344 6.52 17.63 -18.19
N LEU A 345 5.44 17.03 -17.70
CA LEU A 345 4.09 17.58 -17.78
C LEU A 345 3.89 18.74 -16.79
N GLN A 346 3.26 19.83 -17.26
CA GLN A 346 3.04 21.08 -16.54
C GLN A 346 2.33 20.97 -15.16
N GLN A 347 1.68 19.85 -14.86
CA GLN A 347 0.97 19.68 -13.59
C GLN A 347 1.83 19.04 -12.48
N VAL A 348 2.92 18.34 -12.82
CA VAL A 348 3.63 17.42 -11.88
C VAL A 348 4.61 18.15 -10.96
N VAL A 349 5.28 19.20 -11.44
CA VAL A 349 6.34 19.89 -10.68
C VAL A 349 5.78 20.82 -9.60
N THR A 350 4.55 21.34 -9.78
CA THR A 350 3.89 22.20 -8.78
C THR A 350 3.68 21.52 -7.42
N THR A 351 3.58 20.18 -7.40
CA THR A 351 3.56 19.34 -6.20
C THR A 351 4.95 19.05 -5.59
N GLY A 352 6.02 19.73 -6.04
CA GLY A 352 7.32 19.70 -5.39
C GLY A 352 8.11 18.39 -5.54
N ALA A 353 7.75 17.54 -6.52
CA ALA A 353 8.33 16.20 -6.74
C ALA A 353 9.86 16.16 -6.98
N LEU A 354 10.49 17.32 -7.17
CA LEU A 354 11.94 17.49 -7.28
C LEU A 354 12.58 18.24 -6.09
N GLN A 355 11.94 18.27 -4.92
CA GLN A 355 12.62 18.54 -3.64
C GLN A 355 12.74 17.26 -2.83
N THR A 356 13.97 16.84 -2.55
CA THR A 356 14.30 15.57 -1.88
C THR A 356 14.76 15.77 -0.43
N PRO A 357 13.88 15.61 0.59
CA PRO A 357 14.29 15.63 2.00
C PRO A 357 14.68 14.23 2.55
N VAL A 358 14.20 13.15 1.93
CA VAL A 358 14.17 11.79 2.51
C VAL A 358 15.57 11.17 2.71
N LEU A 359 16.59 11.63 1.98
CA LEU A 359 17.96 11.10 2.12
C LEU A 359 18.83 11.93 3.09
N GLU A 360 18.71 13.26 3.07
CA GLU A 360 19.48 14.12 4.00
C GLU A 360 18.97 14.01 5.45
N GLN A 361 17.66 13.82 5.64
CA GLN A 361 17.10 13.52 6.96
C GLN A 361 17.56 12.16 7.53
N ARG A 362 18.08 11.24 6.71
CA ARG A 362 18.72 10.00 7.17
C ARG A 362 20.18 10.24 7.55
N LEU A 363 20.94 10.92 6.69
CA LEU A 363 22.36 11.22 6.94
C LEU A 363 22.56 12.06 8.23
N LEU A 364 21.65 12.99 8.53
CA LEU A 364 21.68 13.77 9.79
C LEU A 364 21.29 12.97 11.05
N ARG A 365 20.76 11.73 10.92
CA ARG A 365 20.40 10.86 12.05
C ARG A 365 21.46 9.81 12.39
N GLN A 366 22.49 9.61 11.57
CA GLN A 366 23.49 8.55 11.77
C GLN A 366 24.68 8.94 12.69
N GLY A 367 24.59 10.06 13.42
CA GLY A 367 25.55 10.42 14.47
C GLY A 367 25.11 9.90 15.83
N PHE A 368 25.78 8.85 16.34
CA PHE A 368 25.38 8.01 17.49
C PHE A 368 24.11 7.18 17.18
N VAL A 369 24.05 5.86 17.37
CA VAL A 369 24.67 4.98 18.40
C VAL A 369 25.40 3.77 17.75
N GLU A 370 26.25 3.07 18.52
CA GLU A 370 27.02 1.89 18.12
C GLU A 370 26.17 0.66 17.75
N GLU A 371 26.77 -0.24 16.95
CA GLU A 371 26.17 -1.48 16.45
C GLU A 371 26.13 -2.60 17.51
N VAL A 372 25.17 -3.52 17.34
CA VAL A 372 25.33 -4.94 17.70
C VAL A 372 24.87 -5.76 16.50
N GLU A 373 25.75 -6.61 15.96
CA GLU A 373 25.51 -7.39 14.75
C GLU A 373 24.41 -8.45 14.93
N VAL A 374 23.46 -8.49 13.99
CA VAL A 374 22.72 -9.71 13.62
C VAL A 374 22.56 -9.73 12.10
N GLU A 375 22.88 -10.86 11.45
CA GLU A 375 22.74 -11.03 9.99
C GLU A 375 21.29 -10.79 9.52
N THR A 376 21.09 -9.82 8.63
CA THR A 376 19.85 -9.70 7.85
C THR A 376 20.14 -9.62 6.36
N GLN A 377 19.63 -10.60 5.62
CA GLN A 377 19.65 -10.61 4.15
C GLN A 377 18.91 -9.39 3.61
N HIS A 378 19.48 -8.69 2.62
CA HIS A 378 18.80 -7.58 1.93
C HIS A 378 17.69 -8.10 1.01
N THR A 379 16.52 -8.39 1.57
CA THR A 379 15.29 -8.59 0.79
C THR A 379 14.85 -7.27 0.15
N SER A 380 14.53 -7.31 -1.14
CA SER A 380 13.91 -6.20 -1.87
C SER A 380 12.71 -5.64 -1.09
N ARG A 381 12.58 -4.31 -0.98
CA ARG A 381 11.49 -3.69 -0.21
C ARG A 381 10.12 -4.08 -0.76
N ARG A 382 9.39 -4.89 0.02
CA ARG A 382 8.07 -5.39 -0.28
C ARG A 382 7.03 -4.36 0.18
N LEU A 383 6.03 -4.05 -0.66
CA LEU A 383 5.05 -2.98 -0.36
C LEU A 383 3.92 -3.41 0.59
N ASP A 384 3.94 -4.67 1.04
CA ASP A 384 2.81 -5.33 1.70
C ASP A 384 2.94 -5.42 3.24
N ASP A 385 4.11 -5.10 3.81
CA ASP A 385 4.39 -5.26 5.25
C ASP A 385 3.52 -4.36 6.16
N TYR A 386 2.90 -3.30 5.62
CA TYR A 386 2.31 -2.21 6.40
C TYR A 386 1.03 -2.52 7.18
N ILE A 387 0.31 -3.61 6.91
CA ILE A 387 -1.02 -3.81 7.53
C ILE A 387 -0.88 -4.08 9.04
N GLN A 388 0.10 -4.90 9.43
CA GLN A 388 0.36 -5.24 10.83
C GLN A 388 0.84 -4.00 11.60
N ASP A 389 1.76 -3.22 11.02
CA ASP A 389 2.18 -1.89 11.50
C ASP A 389 0.99 -0.93 11.68
N LEU A 390 0.08 -0.85 10.70
CA LEU A 390 -0.93 0.20 10.59
C LEU A 390 -2.13 0.03 11.54
N VAL A 391 -2.34 -1.19 12.05
CA VAL A 391 -3.21 -1.46 13.22
C VAL A 391 -2.40 -1.76 14.50
N GLY A 392 -1.08 -1.55 14.45
CA GLY A 392 -0.17 -1.60 15.60
C GLY A 392 0.04 -2.98 16.23
N VAL A 393 -0.33 -4.08 15.55
CA VAL A 393 -0.35 -5.42 16.18
C VAL A 393 1.04 -6.01 16.44
N ASN A 394 2.10 -5.49 15.79
CA ASN A 394 3.49 -5.95 15.96
C ASN A 394 3.87 -6.02 17.44
N ILE A 395 3.49 -5.01 18.24
CA ILE A 395 3.79 -4.96 19.69
C ILE A 395 3.22 -6.16 20.47
N MET A 396 2.14 -6.78 19.99
CA MET A 396 1.58 -8.01 20.57
C MET A 396 2.34 -9.24 20.04
N GLN A 397 2.62 -9.26 18.74
CA GLN A 397 3.32 -10.36 18.05
C GLN A 397 4.79 -10.51 18.52
N GLU A 398 5.47 -9.41 18.83
CA GLU A 398 6.82 -9.35 19.43
C GLU A 398 6.83 -10.00 20.83
N HIS A 399 5.75 -9.84 21.59
CA HIS A 399 5.50 -10.56 22.85
C HIS A 399 4.90 -11.98 22.63
N ASN A 400 5.01 -12.52 21.41
CA ASN A 400 4.51 -13.82 20.95
C ASN A 400 2.97 -13.98 20.98
N ILE A 401 2.20 -12.94 21.32
CA ILE A 401 0.73 -12.95 21.26
C ILE A 401 0.33 -12.90 19.78
N THR A 402 -0.03 -14.07 19.23
CA THR A 402 -0.13 -14.33 17.79
C THR A 402 -1.37 -15.15 17.41
N GLY A 403 -2.27 -15.42 18.35
CA GLY A 403 -3.42 -16.32 18.21
C GLY A 403 -3.20 -17.73 18.79
N ASN A 404 -2.25 -17.91 19.72
CA ASN A 404 -1.84 -19.25 20.18
C ASN A 404 -3.01 -20.01 20.79
N SER A 405 -3.19 -21.27 20.39
CA SER A 405 -4.26 -22.17 20.86
C SER A 405 -5.69 -21.64 20.64
N ILE A 406 -5.91 -20.69 19.73
CA ILE A 406 -7.24 -20.20 19.34
C ILE A 406 -7.69 -20.89 18.05
N VAL A 407 -8.98 -21.22 17.97
CA VAL A 407 -9.65 -21.56 16.71
C VAL A 407 -10.54 -20.39 16.29
N VAL A 408 -10.51 -20.03 15.01
CA VAL A 408 -11.35 -19.01 14.39
C VAL A 408 -12.33 -19.64 13.41
N GLY A 409 -13.56 -19.14 13.39
CA GLY A 409 -14.53 -19.48 12.37
C GLY A 409 -14.36 -18.55 11.17
N ILE A 410 -14.13 -19.10 9.99
CA ILE A 410 -14.17 -18.34 8.73
C ILE A 410 -15.27 -18.95 7.87
N THR A 411 -16.20 -18.11 7.41
CA THR A 411 -17.29 -18.54 6.52
C THR A 411 -17.21 -17.74 5.24
N ASP A 412 -16.87 -18.39 4.13
CA ASP A 412 -16.59 -17.74 2.85
C ASP A 412 -16.67 -18.75 1.68
N THR A 413 -16.10 -18.41 0.53
CA THR A 413 -16.19 -19.09 -0.79
C THR A 413 -15.31 -20.33 -0.99
N GLY A 414 -14.52 -20.72 0.00
CA GLY A 414 -13.57 -21.83 -0.07
C GLY A 414 -12.13 -21.43 0.27
N LEU A 415 -11.31 -22.42 0.68
CA LEU A 415 -9.97 -22.20 1.21
C LEU A 415 -8.96 -23.18 0.61
N TYR A 416 -8.05 -22.68 -0.22
CA TYR A 416 -7.03 -23.46 -0.89
C TYR A 416 -5.95 -23.98 0.08
N ILE A 417 -6.21 -25.14 0.68
CA ILE A 417 -5.39 -25.75 1.76
C ILE A 417 -3.98 -26.20 1.35
N ASP A 418 -3.65 -26.15 0.05
CA ASP A 418 -2.30 -26.38 -0.50
C ASP A 418 -1.50 -25.07 -0.71
N HIS A 419 -2.05 -23.91 -0.34
CA HIS A 419 -1.26 -22.68 -0.22
C HIS A 419 -0.31 -22.76 0.99
N ASP A 420 0.91 -22.27 0.84
CA ASP A 420 1.99 -22.24 1.85
C ASP A 420 1.56 -21.66 3.22
N GLN A 421 0.62 -20.72 3.23
CA GLN A 421 0.10 -20.10 4.46
C GLN A 421 -0.86 -21.02 5.25
N PHE A 422 -1.36 -22.09 4.62
CA PHE A 422 -2.26 -23.09 5.21
C PHE A 422 -1.72 -24.54 5.12
N ASP A 423 -0.59 -24.73 4.43
CA ASP A 423 -0.03 -26.05 4.14
C ASP A 423 0.21 -26.87 5.42
N GLN A 424 -0.19 -28.14 5.39
CA GLN A 424 -0.12 -29.07 6.52
C GLN A 424 -0.13 -30.52 6.02
N THR A 425 0.42 -31.41 6.84
CA THR A 425 0.54 -32.84 6.54
C THR A 425 -0.77 -33.61 6.69
N SER A 426 -1.61 -33.24 7.66
CA SER A 426 -2.91 -33.86 7.88
C SER A 426 -3.98 -33.26 6.99
N ARG A 427 -4.85 -34.14 6.46
CA ARG A 427 -5.99 -33.82 5.59
C ARG A 427 -7.32 -34.38 6.12
N ASP A 428 -7.32 -34.87 7.35
CA ASP A 428 -8.46 -35.54 7.99
C ASP A 428 -9.44 -34.54 8.66
N MET A 429 -9.58 -33.34 8.07
CA MET A 429 -10.37 -32.22 8.62
C MET A 429 -11.65 -31.88 7.83
N TYR A 430 -11.98 -32.66 6.79
CA TYR A 430 -13.18 -32.45 5.99
C TYR A 430 -14.38 -33.15 6.64
N ASP A 431 -15.38 -32.36 7.05
CA ASP A 431 -16.58 -32.74 7.83
C ASP A 431 -16.33 -33.42 9.21
N ASP A 432 -15.10 -33.83 9.52
CA ASP A 432 -14.59 -34.32 10.81
C ASP A 432 -13.55 -33.34 11.42
N GLU A 433 -13.35 -33.37 12.74
CA GLU A 433 -12.42 -32.50 13.48
C GLU A 433 -11.01 -33.11 13.61
N ASP A 434 -9.99 -32.44 13.07
CA ASP A 434 -8.57 -32.75 13.32
C ASP A 434 -7.86 -31.64 14.10
N MET A 435 -7.90 -31.76 15.42
CA MET A 435 -7.14 -30.88 16.33
C MET A 435 -5.62 -31.10 16.32
N SER A 436 -5.08 -32.08 15.58
CA SER A 436 -3.64 -32.26 15.36
C SER A 436 -3.11 -31.47 14.15
N ALA A 437 -4.01 -30.95 13.31
CA ALA A 437 -3.67 -30.12 12.17
C ALA A 437 -2.94 -28.82 12.57
N ARG A 438 -1.97 -28.41 11.73
CA ARG A 438 -1.17 -27.18 11.92
C ARG A 438 -2.02 -25.92 11.85
N LYS A 439 -2.94 -25.86 10.87
CA LYS A 439 -3.62 -24.60 10.51
C LYS A 439 -5.11 -24.76 10.30
N VAL A 440 -5.57 -25.69 9.47
CA VAL A 440 -7.01 -25.93 9.23
C VAL A 440 -7.41 -27.18 9.99
N VAL A 441 -8.18 -27.00 11.08
CA VAL A 441 -8.60 -28.06 12.01
C VAL A 441 -9.99 -28.62 11.70
N TYR A 442 -10.76 -27.90 10.88
CA TYR A 442 -12.07 -28.31 10.39
C TYR A 442 -12.39 -27.57 9.07
N TYR A 443 -13.06 -28.24 8.14
CA TYR A 443 -13.54 -27.71 6.86
C TYR A 443 -14.88 -28.37 6.53
N GLN A 444 -15.93 -27.59 6.32
CA GLN A 444 -17.25 -28.08 5.89
C GLN A 444 -17.61 -27.57 4.50
N THR A 445 -17.82 -28.49 3.55
CA THR A 445 -18.18 -28.21 2.14
C THR A 445 -19.70 -28.05 1.97
N PHE A 446 -20.29 -27.08 2.67
CA PHE A 446 -21.77 -26.97 2.76
C PHE A 446 -22.44 -26.68 1.41
N ALA A 447 -21.89 -25.79 0.59
CA ALA A 447 -22.50 -25.38 -0.66
C ALA A 447 -22.04 -26.23 -1.86
N ASN A 448 -20.73 -26.39 -2.07
CA ASN A 448 -20.11 -27.55 -2.73
C ASN A 448 -18.62 -27.69 -2.34
N ASP A 449 -17.88 -28.56 -3.02
CA ASP A 449 -16.45 -28.86 -2.87
C ASP A 449 -15.58 -28.22 -3.98
N VAL A 450 -16.11 -27.23 -4.71
CA VAL A 450 -15.44 -26.61 -5.85
C VAL A 450 -14.60 -25.42 -5.36
N ASP A 451 -13.45 -25.73 -4.74
CA ASP A 451 -12.44 -24.75 -4.28
C ASP A 451 -12.29 -23.57 -5.25
N GLU A 452 -12.51 -22.35 -4.76
CA GLU A 452 -12.74 -21.20 -5.63
C GLU A 452 -11.52 -20.84 -6.51
N ALA A 453 -11.66 -21.07 -7.82
CA ALA A 453 -10.91 -20.35 -8.84
C ALA A 453 -11.60 -20.46 -10.21
N ALA A 454 -11.95 -19.31 -10.80
CA ALA A 454 -12.51 -19.23 -12.15
C ALA A 454 -11.43 -19.07 -13.24
N GLY A 455 -10.16 -19.39 -12.97
CA GLY A 455 -9.05 -19.05 -13.88
C GLY A 455 -8.91 -17.54 -14.13
N VAL A 456 -9.38 -16.73 -13.17
CA VAL A 456 -9.54 -15.26 -13.25
C VAL A 456 -8.58 -14.58 -12.27
N THR A 457 -8.79 -14.69 -10.95
CA THR A 457 -7.88 -14.13 -9.91
C THR A 457 -8.15 -14.75 -8.54
N CYS A 458 -7.10 -14.76 -7.70
CA CYS A 458 -7.10 -14.78 -6.23
C CYS A 458 -7.86 -15.87 -5.42
N GLY A 459 -9.15 -16.12 -5.63
CA GLY A 459 -10.00 -16.91 -4.73
C GLY A 459 -10.27 -16.19 -3.39
N HIS A 460 -11.52 -15.83 -3.14
CA HIS A 460 -11.88 -14.84 -2.11
C HIS A 460 -11.65 -15.37 -0.67
N GLY A 461 -12.16 -16.57 -0.36
CA GLY A 461 -12.05 -17.19 0.97
C GLY A 461 -10.62 -17.53 1.37
N THR A 462 -9.79 -17.86 0.37
CA THR A 462 -8.34 -18.09 0.52
C THR A 462 -7.61 -16.79 0.88
N HIS A 463 -7.96 -15.69 0.21
CA HIS A 463 -7.36 -14.37 0.43
C HIS A 463 -7.66 -13.83 1.83
N VAL A 464 -8.94 -13.85 2.27
CA VAL A 464 -9.34 -13.36 3.59
C VAL A 464 -8.82 -14.23 4.74
N SER A 465 -8.73 -15.55 4.54
CA SER A 465 -8.10 -16.47 5.50
C SER A 465 -6.61 -16.18 5.69
N GLY A 466 -5.94 -15.70 4.64
CA GLY A 466 -4.53 -15.30 4.69
C GLY A 466 -4.31 -14.07 5.56
N ILE A 467 -5.19 -13.07 5.46
CA ILE A 467 -5.14 -11.84 6.27
C ILE A 467 -5.41 -12.13 7.74
N LEU A 468 -6.34 -13.06 8.04
CA LEU A 468 -6.68 -13.39 9.42
C LEU A 468 -5.59 -14.23 10.09
N ALA A 469 -5.26 -15.39 9.50
CA ALA A 469 -4.47 -16.43 10.17
C ALA A 469 -3.43 -17.12 9.26
N GLY A 470 -3.04 -16.52 8.13
CA GLY A 470 -1.98 -17.08 7.29
C GLY A 470 -0.64 -17.22 8.02
N SER A 471 -0.01 -18.40 7.96
CA SER A 471 1.36 -18.60 8.43
C SER A 471 2.13 -19.53 7.50
N SER A 472 3.22 -19.01 6.92
CA SER A 472 4.04 -19.71 5.94
C SER A 472 4.62 -20.99 6.53
N TYR A 473 4.44 -22.11 5.84
CA TYR A 473 5.05 -23.39 6.21
C TYR A 473 6.51 -23.47 5.73
N SER A 474 6.79 -22.95 4.53
CA SER A 474 8.13 -22.94 3.93
C SER A 474 9.01 -21.76 4.38
N LYS A 475 8.42 -20.74 5.02
CA LYS A 475 9.04 -19.43 5.33
C LYS A 475 9.62 -18.68 4.11
N LYS A 476 9.19 -19.04 2.90
CA LYS A 476 9.51 -18.29 1.65
C LYS A 476 8.80 -16.93 1.59
N ASN A 477 7.65 -16.82 2.25
CA ASN A 477 6.96 -15.56 2.53
C ASN A 477 6.97 -15.34 4.06
N LYS A 478 6.73 -14.10 4.49
CA LYS A 478 6.33 -13.83 5.88
C LYS A 478 4.97 -14.47 6.18
N ASP A 479 4.62 -14.52 7.46
CA ASP A 479 3.30 -14.93 7.91
C ASP A 479 2.34 -13.74 7.74
N LEU A 480 1.30 -13.93 6.92
CA LEU A 480 0.40 -12.83 6.51
C LEU A 480 -0.64 -12.50 7.57
N GLY A 481 -0.99 -13.50 8.40
CA GLY A 481 -2.08 -13.41 9.36
C GLY A 481 -1.79 -12.42 10.48
N ILE A 482 -2.73 -11.50 10.74
CA ILE A 482 -2.75 -10.70 11.97
C ILE A 482 -2.62 -11.62 13.21
N ALA A 483 -3.32 -12.76 13.18
CA ALA A 483 -3.20 -13.84 14.16
C ALA A 483 -2.56 -15.10 13.52
N SER A 484 -1.29 -14.98 13.13
CA SER A 484 -0.51 -16.02 12.43
C SER A 484 -0.44 -17.39 13.13
N SER A 485 -0.61 -17.48 14.45
CA SER A 485 -0.65 -18.74 15.23
C SER A 485 -2.06 -19.32 15.41
N ALA A 486 -3.12 -18.59 15.05
CA ALA A 486 -4.49 -19.08 15.15
C ALA A 486 -4.78 -20.22 14.15
N ARG A 487 -5.71 -21.11 14.50
CA ARG A 487 -6.16 -22.22 13.63
C ARG A 487 -7.56 -21.94 13.09
N ILE A 488 -7.87 -22.46 11.92
CA ILE A 488 -9.08 -22.16 11.16
C ILE A 488 -10.03 -23.37 11.22
N ALA A 489 -11.27 -23.12 11.61
CA ALA A 489 -12.41 -23.95 11.26
C ALA A 489 -13.17 -23.25 10.13
N PHE A 490 -13.20 -23.85 8.93
CA PHE A 490 -13.75 -23.23 7.73
C PHE A 490 -15.16 -23.76 7.40
N MET A 491 -16.03 -22.87 6.95
CA MET A 491 -17.38 -23.17 6.48
C MET A 491 -17.54 -22.63 5.06
N ASP A 492 -17.64 -23.54 4.09
CA ASP A 492 -17.69 -23.21 2.67
C ASP A 492 -19.13 -22.98 2.20
N ILE A 493 -19.44 -21.73 1.92
CA ILE A 493 -20.70 -21.27 1.37
C ILE A 493 -20.58 -20.91 -0.12
N GLY A 494 -19.43 -21.18 -0.75
CA GLY A 494 -19.17 -20.95 -2.17
C GLY A 494 -19.89 -21.96 -3.06
N LYS A 495 -20.49 -21.47 -4.15
CA LYS A 495 -21.22 -22.31 -5.11
C LYS A 495 -20.96 -21.88 -6.54
N GLN A 496 -20.14 -22.67 -7.22
CA GLN A 496 -19.80 -22.54 -8.64
C GLN A 496 -20.25 -23.78 -9.43
N GLU A 497 -20.68 -23.58 -10.68
CA GLU A 497 -21.03 -24.68 -11.61
C GLU A 497 -19.78 -25.46 -12.03
N SER A 498 -19.67 -26.73 -11.64
CA SER A 498 -18.46 -27.55 -11.83
C SER A 498 -18.08 -27.77 -13.30
N THR A 499 -18.99 -27.52 -14.25
CA THR A 499 -18.71 -27.57 -15.69
C THR A 499 -18.03 -26.31 -16.25
N CYS A 500 -18.03 -25.18 -15.52
CA CYS A 500 -17.31 -23.96 -15.90
C CYS A 500 -16.31 -23.46 -14.84
N ALA A 501 -16.23 -24.13 -13.69
CA ALA A 501 -15.19 -23.92 -12.70
C ALA A 501 -13.80 -23.93 -13.35
N GLY A 502 -12.93 -23.00 -12.97
CA GLY A 502 -11.66 -22.75 -13.67
C GLY A 502 -11.75 -21.87 -14.92
N THR A 503 -12.92 -21.32 -15.29
CA THR A 503 -13.09 -20.46 -16.49
C THR A 503 -13.80 -19.12 -16.25
N SER A 504 -13.39 -18.09 -17.00
CA SER A 504 -13.94 -16.73 -16.90
C SER A 504 -15.39 -16.66 -17.38
N GLY A 505 -16.22 -15.91 -16.64
CA GLY A 505 -17.68 -15.86 -16.83
C GLY A 505 -18.46 -16.97 -16.09
N CYS A 506 -17.79 -17.76 -15.24
CA CYS A 506 -18.41 -18.70 -14.32
C CYS A 506 -18.53 -18.06 -12.93
N ASP A 507 -19.52 -17.18 -12.74
CA ASP A 507 -19.71 -16.44 -11.49
C ASP A 507 -19.96 -17.38 -10.30
N VAL A 508 -19.49 -16.99 -9.11
CA VAL A 508 -19.70 -17.74 -7.87
C VAL A 508 -20.87 -17.13 -7.10
N SER A 509 -21.75 -18.00 -6.62
CA SER A 509 -22.88 -17.64 -5.78
C SER A 509 -22.64 -18.08 -4.34
N LEU A 510 -23.27 -17.40 -3.37
CA LEU A 510 -23.20 -17.76 -1.96
C LEU A 510 -24.49 -18.44 -1.51
N GLU A 511 -24.39 -19.62 -0.92
CA GLU A 511 -25.52 -20.34 -0.33
C GLU A 511 -25.28 -20.56 1.17
N THR A 512 -26.11 -19.95 2.02
CA THR A 512 -26.02 -20.07 3.49
C THR A 512 -27.11 -21.00 4.02
N PRO A 513 -26.87 -21.74 5.12
CA PRO A 513 -27.92 -22.48 5.81
C PRO A 513 -29.06 -21.55 6.23
N GLY A 514 -30.31 -22.02 6.06
CA GLY A 514 -31.51 -21.23 6.40
C GLY A 514 -31.73 -20.93 7.89
N GLU A 515 -30.85 -21.43 8.77
CA GLU A 515 -30.83 -21.17 10.21
C GLU A 515 -29.40 -20.79 10.62
N VAL A 516 -29.20 -19.61 11.21
CA VAL A 516 -27.86 -19.10 11.58
C VAL A 516 -27.10 -20.02 12.54
N THR A 517 -27.79 -20.81 13.37
CA THR A 517 -27.11 -21.83 14.18
C THR A 517 -26.32 -22.81 13.30
N ASN A 518 -26.88 -23.26 12.17
CA ASN A 518 -26.22 -24.21 11.27
C ASN A 518 -25.08 -23.58 10.46
N LEU A 519 -24.98 -22.24 10.40
CA LEU A 519 -23.88 -21.51 9.77
C LEU A 519 -22.57 -21.65 10.57
N MET A 520 -22.64 -21.75 11.90
CA MET A 520 -21.47 -21.71 12.81
C MET A 520 -21.30 -22.96 13.68
N LYS A 521 -22.34 -23.77 13.87
CA LYS A 521 -22.39 -24.86 14.87
C LYS A 521 -21.18 -25.79 14.87
N ALA A 522 -20.67 -26.18 13.71
CA ALA A 522 -19.52 -27.09 13.62
C ALA A 522 -18.20 -26.42 14.02
N GLN A 523 -18.00 -25.17 13.59
CA GLN A 523 -16.86 -24.35 13.99
C GLN A 523 -16.88 -24.07 15.51
N VAL A 524 -18.07 -23.80 16.08
CA VAL A 524 -18.26 -23.65 17.54
C VAL A 524 -17.96 -24.97 18.28
N ALA A 525 -18.32 -26.12 17.72
CA ALA A 525 -17.96 -27.42 18.30
C ALA A 525 -16.44 -27.66 18.30
N THR A 526 -15.74 -27.19 17.27
CA THR A 526 -14.26 -27.12 17.17
C THR A 526 -13.65 -26.04 18.09
N GLY A 527 -14.45 -25.41 18.95
CA GLY A 527 -14.01 -24.40 19.92
C GLY A 527 -13.82 -22.99 19.37
N ALA A 528 -14.31 -22.67 18.16
CA ALA A 528 -14.25 -21.32 17.64
C ALA A 528 -15.17 -20.37 18.42
N LYS A 529 -14.60 -19.25 18.90
CA LYS A 529 -15.35 -18.14 19.54
C LYS A 529 -15.38 -16.85 18.72
N ILE A 530 -14.45 -16.68 17.77
CA ILE A 530 -14.36 -15.47 16.94
C ILE A 530 -14.59 -15.87 15.48
N PHE A 531 -15.51 -15.16 14.82
CA PHE A 531 -16.02 -15.47 13.49
C PHE A 531 -15.77 -14.31 12.53
N SER A 532 -15.37 -14.62 11.31
CA SER A 532 -15.13 -13.65 10.23
C SER A 532 -16.03 -13.98 9.02
N PHE A 533 -16.97 -13.08 8.72
CA PHE A 533 -17.91 -13.16 7.60
C PHE A 533 -17.61 -12.04 6.59
N SER A 534 -16.79 -12.33 5.58
CA SER A 534 -16.36 -11.35 4.57
C SER A 534 -17.36 -11.18 3.40
N TRP A 535 -18.64 -11.47 3.66
CA TRP A 535 -19.75 -11.48 2.71
C TRP A 535 -20.98 -10.77 3.26
N GLY A 536 -21.94 -10.46 2.38
CA GLY A 536 -23.22 -9.87 2.78
C GLY A 536 -24.25 -9.88 1.65
N THR A 537 -25.51 -9.65 2.02
CA THR A 537 -26.68 -9.59 1.14
C THR A 537 -27.27 -8.17 1.13
N GLY A 538 -27.84 -7.76 -0.01
CA GLY A 538 -28.34 -6.40 -0.20
C GLY A 538 -29.81 -6.18 0.19
N ALA A 539 -30.23 -4.92 0.05
CA ALA A 539 -31.62 -4.42 0.14
C ALA A 539 -32.35 -4.45 1.51
N ASN A 540 -31.82 -5.11 2.54
CA ASN A 540 -32.24 -4.90 3.93
C ASN A 540 -31.11 -5.30 4.89
N ASP A 541 -30.70 -4.39 5.77
CA ASP A 541 -29.64 -4.58 6.75
C ASP A 541 -30.11 -5.38 7.99
N TYR A 542 -31.38 -5.24 8.38
CA TYR A 542 -32.05 -5.99 9.45
C TYR A 542 -33.16 -6.91 8.93
N ASN A 543 -32.76 -8.04 8.35
CA ASN A 543 -33.66 -9.11 7.92
C ASN A 543 -33.63 -10.30 8.90
N THR A 544 -34.29 -11.41 8.56
CA THR A 544 -34.38 -12.61 9.41
C THR A 544 -33.01 -13.19 9.77
N GLN A 545 -32.04 -13.19 8.86
CA GLN A 545 -30.68 -13.65 9.14
C GLN A 545 -29.98 -12.71 10.13
N THR A 546 -30.15 -11.40 9.97
CA THR A 546 -29.67 -10.39 10.95
C THR A 546 -30.28 -10.60 12.33
N GLN A 547 -31.58 -10.86 12.41
CA GLN A 547 -32.30 -11.13 13.66
C GLN A 547 -31.75 -12.39 14.36
N GLN A 548 -31.59 -13.48 13.61
CA GLN A 548 -31.04 -14.74 14.14
C GLN A 548 -29.56 -14.61 14.55
N VAL A 549 -28.78 -13.73 13.90
CA VAL A 549 -27.41 -13.39 14.33
C VAL A 549 -27.41 -12.67 15.68
N ASP A 550 -28.28 -11.67 15.88
CA ASP A 550 -28.40 -11.00 17.19
C ASP A 550 -28.87 -11.99 18.29
N GLU A 551 -29.84 -12.84 17.98
CA GLU A 551 -30.37 -13.88 18.88
C GLU A 551 -29.27 -14.88 19.28
N TYR A 552 -28.52 -15.39 18.30
CA TYR A 552 -27.45 -16.35 18.56
C TYR A 552 -26.31 -15.77 19.42
N VAL A 553 -25.90 -14.52 19.18
CA VAL A 553 -24.85 -13.86 19.97
C VAL A 553 -25.37 -13.44 21.36
N HIS A 554 -26.65 -13.08 21.50
CA HIS A 554 -27.28 -12.84 22.80
C HIS A 554 -27.27 -14.10 23.68
N ASP A 555 -27.66 -15.24 23.12
CA ASP A 555 -27.73 -16.52 23.85
C ASP A 555 -26.36 -17.18 24.05
N ASN A 556 -25.36 -16.79 23.24
CA ASN A 556 -23.97 -17.25 23.33
C ASN A 556 -23.01 -16.06 23.49
N PRO A 557 -23.01 -15.35 24.64
CA PRO A 557 -22.37 -14.03 24.78
C PRO A 557 -20.83 -14.01 24.68
N GLU A 558 -20.17 -15.16 24.59
CA GLU A 558 -18.73 -15.27 24.27
C GLU A 558 -18.43 -15.32 22.75
N ILE A 559 -19.44 -15.49 21.91
CA ILE A 559 -19.27 -15.61 20.45
C ILE A 559 -19.23 -14.21 19.84
N LEU A 560 -18.07 -13.82 19.31
CA LEU A 560 -17.90 -12.58 18.56
C LEU A 560 -17.96 -12.86 17.07
N ILE A 561 -18.84 -12.14 16.36
CA ILE A 561 -18.92 -12.19 14.89
C ILE A 561 -18.50 -10.83 14.32
N VAL A 562 -17.60 -10.87 13.34
CA VAL A 562 -17.06 -9.72 12.62
C VAL A 562 -17.51 -9.84 11.17
N VAL A 563 -18.19 -8.81 10.64
CA VAL A 563 -18.92 -8.87 9.36
C VAL A 563 -18.57 -7.68 8.47
N ALA A 564 -18.31 -7.93 7.19
CA ALA A 564 -18.10 -6.87 6.19
C ALA A 564 -19.31 -5.93 6.10
N ALA A 565 -19.08 -4.61 6.18
CA ALA A 565 -20.16 -3.62 6.05
C ALA A 565 -20.83 -3.68 4.67
N GLY A 566 -20.05 -3.97 3.62
CA GLY A 566 -20.48 -4.05 2.23
C GLY A 566 -19.69 -3.11 1.33
N ASN A 567 -19.73 -3.40 0.03
CA ASN A 567 -19.03 -2.63 -1.01
C ASN A 567 -20.05 -1.83 -1.84
N SER A 568 -20.84 -0.96 -1.20
CA SER A 568 -21.91 -0.19 -1.85
C SER A 568 -22.02 1.27 -1.39
N GLY A 569 -20.95 1.83 -0.80
CA GLY A 569 -20.94 3.20 -0.29
C GLY A 569 -21.19 4.29 -1.35
N GLU A 570 -20.84 4.01 -2.61
CA GLU A 570 -21.10 4.90 -3.75
C GLU A 570 -22.61 5.08 -4.06
N LYS A 571 -23.47 4.22 -3.49
CA LYS A 571 -24.94 4.38 -3.53
C LYS A 571 -25.45 5.33 -2.44
N GLY A 572 -24.55 5.84 -1.58
CA GLY A 572 -24.84 6.73 -0.47
C GLY A 572 -25.09 6.00 0.86
N SER A 573 -25.66 6.74 1.82
CA SER A 573 -26.14 6.24 3.10
C SER A 573 -27.12 5.07 2.99
N TYR A 574 -27.31 4.33 4.08
CA TYR A 574 -28.17 3.14 4.15
C TYR A 574 -27.71 2.01 3.20
N SER A 575 -26.40 1.91 2.95
CA SER A 575 -25.80 0.89 2.06
C SER A 575 -25.16 -0.28 2.81
N ILE A 576 -25.34 -0.35 4.13
CA ILE A 576 -24.94 -1.48 4.98
C ILE A 576 -25.64 -2.78 4.53
N SER A 577 -24.89 -3.88 4.47
CA SER A 577 -25.40 -5.19 4.08
C SER A 577 -25.89 -6.03 5.26
N SER A 578 -26.70 -7.07 4.99
CA SER A 578 -27.02 -8.11 5.97
C SER A 578 -25.99 -9.25 5.90
N PRO A 579 -25.51 -9.79 7.03
CA PRO A 579 -26.00 -9.57 8.40
C PRO A 579 -25.27 -8.44 9.16
N SER A 580 -24.46 -7.61 8.51
CA SER A 580 -23.65 -6.56 9.14
C SER A 580 -24.46 -5.49 9.90
N GLY A 581 -25.74 -5.33 9.54
CA GLY A 581 -26.72 -4.53 10.27
C GLY A 581 -27.12 -5.03 11.67
N ALA A 582 -26.63 -6.20 12.13
CA ALA A 582 -26.88 -6.73 13.46
C ALA A 582 -26.26 -5.84 14.56
N LYS A 583 -26.87 -5.79 15.75
CA LYS A 583 -26.39 -4.99 16.89
C LYS A 583 -25.17 -5.62 17.57
N ASN A 584 -25.19 -6.94 17.69
CA ASN A 584 -24.27 -7.71 18.51
C ASN A 584 -22.96 -8.08 17.78
N VAL A 585 -22.87 -7.82 16.46
CA VAL A 585 -21.67 -8.03 15.64
C VAL A 585 -20.77 -6.78 15.59
N ILE A 586 -19.53 -6.93 15.14
CA ILE A 586 -18.70 -5.82 14.66
C ILE A 586 -18.83 -5.72 13.15
N SER A 587 -19.39 -4.61 12.67
CA SER A 587 -19.46 -4.23 11.26
C SER A 587 -18.20 -3.49 10.85
N VAL A 588 -17.54 -3.95 9.78
CA VAL A 588 -16.23 -3.43 9.36
C VAL A 588 -16.32 -2.78 7.98
N GLY A 589 -16.10 -1.47 7.93
CA GLY A 589 -15.85 -0.73 6.70
C GLY A 589 -14.37 -0.79 6.28
N ALA A 590 -14.05 -0.24 5.11
CA ALA A 590 -12.69 -0.24 4.56
C ALA A 590 -12.08 1.17 4.62
N SER A 591 -10.93 1.29 5.30
CA SER A 591 -9.97 2.37 5.05
C SER A 591 -9.06 1.99 3.89
N LEU A 592 -8.31 2.98 3.41
CA LEU A 592 -7.16 2.73 2.55
C LEU A 592 -5.99 2.13 3.34
N ASN A 593 -5.02 1.60 2.61
CA ASN A 593 -3.72 1.18 3.13
C ASN A 593 -2.76 2.40 3.24
N ALA A 594 -1.52 2.19 3.68
CA ALA A 594 -0.51 3.24 3.74
C ALA A 594 -0.28 3.92 2.39
N ALA A 595 0.06 5.22 2.39
CA ALA A 595 0.26 5.99 1.16
C ALA A 595 1.32 5.41 0.18
N ALA A 596 2.24 4.58 0.69
CA ALA A 596 3.24 3.86 -0.11
C ALA A 596 2.63 2.79 -1.05
N SER A 597 1.45 2.23 -0.72
CA SER A 597 0.78 1.19 -1.50
C SER A 597 0.16 1.71 -2.81
N PHE A 598 -0.01 3.03 -2.96
CA PHE A 598 -0.62 3.69 -4.12
C PHE A 598 0.42 4.22 -5.12
N SER A 599 1.51 3.48 -5.34
CA SER A 599 2.65 3.90 -6.15
C SER A 599 2.33 4.24 -7.61
N SER A 600 1.27 3.66 -8.18
CA SER A 600 0.77 3.96 -9.52
C SER A 600 -0.05 5.26 -9.61
N THR A 601 -0.43 5.85 -8.48
CA THR A 601 -1.31 7.03 -8.40
C THR A 601 -1.01 7.79 -7.09
N PRO A 602 0.11 8.53 -7.01
CA PRO A 602 0.69 9.00 -5.75
C PRO A 602 0.00 10.23 -5.14
N CYS A 603 -1.33 10.17 -4.95
CA CYS A 603 -2.14 11.25 -4.39
C CYS A 603 -2.12 11.23 -2.85
N GLN A 604 -0.95 11.35 -2.22
CA GLN A 604 -0.70 11.07 -0.79
C GLN A 604 -1.56 11.86 0.21
N SER A 605 -2.22 12.93 -0.24
CA SER A 605 -3.21 13.74 0.49
C SER A 605 -4.56 13.05 0.71
N VAL A 606 -4.90 12.04 -0.10
CA VAL A 606 -6.20 11.32 -0.12
C VAL A 606 -6.05 9.81 -0.29
N LEU A 607 -4.97 9.36 -0.92
CA LEU A 607 -4.59 7.95 -1.02
C LEU A 607 -3.58 7.66 0.09
N ASN A 608 -4.10 7.61 1.32
CA ASN A 608 -3.39 7.37 2.56
C ASN A 608 -4.27 6.67 3.59
N GLU A 609 -3.64 6.11 4.61
CA GLU A 609 -4.22 5.36 5.71
C GLU A 609 -5.25 6.12 6.57
N ASN A 610 -5.32 7.44 6.46
CA ASN A 610 -6.24 8.32 7.18
C ASN A 610 -7.50 8.66 6.37
N THR A 611 -7.83 7.82 5.37
CA THR A 611 -8.95 8.00 4.44
C THR A 611 -9.82 6.73 4.31
N VAL A 612 -11.14 6.88 4.32
CA VAL A 612 -12.14 5.82 4.07
C VAL A 612 -12.28 5.55 2.56
N ALA A 613 -12.39 4.29 2.16
CA ALA A 613 -12.49 3.89 0.75
C ALA A 613 -13.87 4.24 0.12
N SER A 614 -13.85 4.60 -1.17
CA SER A 614 -15.02 4.94 -2.00
C SER A 614 -16.16 3.93 -1.92
N PHE A 615 -15.84 2.66 -2.12
CA PHE A 615 -16.78 1.54 -2.10
C PHE A 615 -17.31 1.20 -0.70
N SER A 616 -16.67 1.61 0.40
CA SER A 616 -17.02 1.18 1.75
C SER A 616 -18.44 1.62 2.12
N SER A 617 -19.35 0.68 2.35
CA SER A 617 -20.76 0.96 2.69
C SER A 617 -20.91 1.91 3.87
N ILE A 618 -21.93 2.77 3.77
CA ILE A 618 -22.19 3.91 4.65
C ILE A 618 -23.48 3.64 5.42
N GLY A 619 -23.47 3.97 6.71
CA GLY A 619 -24.67 4.04 7.53
C GLY A 619 -25.57 5.26 7.25
N PRO A 620 -26.46 5.61 8.19
CA PRO A 620 -26.86 4.74 9.29
C PRO A 620 -27.53 3.48 8.77
N THR A 621 -27.83 2.55 9.67
CA THR A 621 -28.81 1.49 9.37
C THR A 621 -30.21 2.07 9.11
N LEU A 622 -31.11 1.25 8.57
CA LEU A 622 -32.50 1.64 8.29
C LEU A 622 -33.28 2.07 9.55
N ASP A 623 -32.87 1.65 10.74
CA ASP A 623 -33.41 2.11 12.04
C ASP A 623 -32.54 3.16 12.76
N GLY A 624 -31.54 3.73 12.08
CA GLY A 624 -30.79 4.90 12.54
C GLY A 624 -29.47 4.62 13.28
N ARG A 625 -29.13 3.35 13.56
CA ARG A 625 -27.90 2.99 14.28
C ARG A 625 -26.63 3.30 13.50
N GLN A 626 -25.60 3.67 14.25
CA GLN A 626 -24.22 3.85 13.81
C GLN A 626 -23.67 2.53 13.25
N LYS A 627 -23.47 2.52 11.93
CA LYS A 627 -22.75 1.47 11.20
C LYS A 627 -21.92 2.13 10.08
N PRO A 628 -20.74 1.60 9.71
CA PRO A 628 -20.03 0.49 10.36
C PRO A 628 -19.67 0.80 11.82
N ASP A 629 -19.27 -0.23 12.58
CA ASP A 629 -18.75 -0.06 13.93
C ASP A 629 -17.31 0.46 13.88
N LEU A 630 -16.51 -0.03 12.93
CA LEU A 630 -15.08 0.31 12.72
C LEU A 630 -14.73 0.33 11.23
N VAL A 631 -13.57 0.88 10.89
CA VAL A 631 -12.90 0.68 9.60
C VAL A 631 -11.52 0.05 9.78
N ALA A 632 -11.06 -0.71 8.78
CA ALA A 632 -9.69 -1.24 8.74
C ALA A 632 -9.13 -1.24 7.31
N PRO A 633 -7.81 -1.38 7.10
CA PRO A 633 -7.21 -1.38 5.77
C PRO A 633 -7.84 -2.45 4.86
N GLY A 634 -8.51 -1.99 3.79
CA GLY A 634 -9.31 -2.83 2.90
C GLY A 634 -9.16 -2.51 1.41
N MET A 635 -8.28 -1.58 1.03
CA MET A 635 -7.96 -1.30 -0.38
C MET A 635 -6.50 -1.64 -0.70
N MET A 636 -6.27 -2.33 -1.83
CA MET A 636 -4.97 -2.84 -2.25
C MET A 636 -4.27 -3.67 -1.16
N ILE A 637 -4.94 -4.74 -0.73
CA ILE A 637 -4.48 -5.67 0.30
C ILE A 637 -3.95 -6.94 -0.36
N THR A 638 -2.65 -7.20 -0.24
CA THR A 638 -1.99 -8.41 -0.76
C THR A 638 -2.10 -9.56 0.24
N SER A 639 -2.57 -10.72 -0.21
CA SER A 639 -2.70 -11.93 0.61
C SER A 639 -2.56 -13.20 -0.24
N SER A 640 -2.80 -14.36 0.37
CA SER A 640 -2.76 -15.70 -0.24
C SER A 640 -3.61 -15.80 -1.51
N GLN A 641 -3.07 -16.44 -2.54
CA GLN A 641 -3.78 -16.75 -3.78
C GLN A 641 -4.15 -18.24 -3.86
N SER A 642 -5.40 -18.49 -4.25
CA SER A 642 -5.94 -19.80 -4.64
C SER A 642 -5.43 -20.24 -6.02
N GLU A 643 -5.24 -21.55 -6.19
CA GLU A 643 -5.00 -22.18 -7.49
C GLU A 643 -6.31 -22.71 -8.09
N LYS A 644 -6.27 -23.31 -9.28
CA LYS A 644 -7.46 -23.83 -9.97
C LYS A 644 -8.21 -24.91 -9.14
N PRO A 645 -9.54 -25.06 -9.30
CA PRO A 645 -10.34 -25.99 -8.49
C PRO A 645 -9.82 -27.43 -8.62
N GLY A 646 -9.69 -28.14 -7.51
CA GLY A 646 -9.10 -29.49 -7.48
C GLY A 646 -7.60 -29.54 -7.79
N SER A 647 -6.89 -28.41 -7.80
CA SER A 647 -5.43 -28.37 -7.76
C SER A 647 -4.93 -28.93 -6.42
N THR A 648 -3.80 -29.64 -6.45
CA THR A 648 -3.04 -30.03 -5.24
C THR A 648 -1.61 -29.47 -5.29
N THR A 649 -1.45 -28.34 -5.98
CA THR A 649 -0.16 -27.70 -6.25
C THR A 649 0.25 -26.84 -5.05
N LYS A 650 1.36 -27.17 -4.39
CA LYS A 650 1.91 -26.33 -3.32
C LYS A 650 2.25 -24.96 -3.87
N SER A 651 1.51 -23.93 -3.46
CA SER A 651 1.61 -22.58 -4.01
C SER A 651 2.08 -21.57 -2.97
N THR A 652 2.89 -20.60 -3.38
CA THR A 652 3.35 -19.48 -2.54
C THR A 652 2.96 -18.14 -3.17
N SER A 653 1.99 -18.16 -4.08
CA SER A 653 1.54 -17.01 -4.88
C SER A 653 0.75 -16.06 -4.00
N LEU A 654 1.02 -14.76 -4.12
CA LEU A 654 0.24 -13.72 -3.43
C LEU A 654 -0.39 -12.80 -4.47
N CYS A 655 -1.55 -12.24 -4.16
CA CYS A 655 -2.25 -11.28 -5.01
C CYS A 655 -3.00 -10.22 -4.20
N SER A 656 -3.25 -9.07 -4.82
CA SER A 656 -3.94 -7.94 -4.18
C SER A 656 -5.44 -7.96 -4.50
N LEU A 657 -6.29 -7.80 -3.47
CA LEU A 657 -7.73 -7.56 -3.58
C LEU A 657 -8.13 -6.29 -2.80
N GLN A 658 -9.37 -5.86 -2.96
CA GLN A 658 -9.96 -4.76 -2.21
C GLN A 658 -11.44 -5.00 -1.91
N GLY A 659 -11.87 -4.54 -0.73
CA GLY A 659 -13.22 -4.68 -0.23
C GLY A 659 -13.28 -4.52 1.30
N THR A 660 -14.46 -4.24 1.82
CA THR A 660 -14.76 -4.43 3.26
C THR A 660 -14.52 -5.88 3.70
N SER A 661 -14.62 -6.81 2.75
CA SER A 661 -14.20 -8.21 2.84
C SER A 661 -12.72 -8.42 3.22
N GLN A 662 -11.81 -7.52 2.82
CA GLN A 662 -10.38 -7.56 3.20
C GLN A 662 -10.11 -6.85 4.53
N ALA A 663 -10.90 -5.82 4.88
CA ALA A 663 -10.82 -5.14 6.17
C ALA A 663 -11.34 -6.01 7.33
N THR A 664 -12.39 -6.80 7.09
CA THR A 664 -13.04 -7.71 8.06
C THR A 664 -12.06 -8.69 8.76
N PRO A 665 -11.22 -9.46 8.04
CA PRO A 665 -10.25 -10.37 8.66
C PRO A 665 -9.14 -9.65 9.44
N VAL A 666 -8.84 -8.38 9.14
CA VAL A 666 -7.91 -7.58 9.96
C VAL A 666 -8.50 -7.41 11.37
N ILE A 667 -9.75 -6.93 11.46
CA ILE A 667 -10.45 -6.77 12.74
C ILE A 667 -10.69 -8.11 13.45
N ALA A 668 -11.03 -9.17 12.71
CA ALA A 668 -11.18 -10.50 13.30
C ALA A 668 -9.85 -11.03 13.88
N GLY A 669 -8.73 -10.80 13.20
CA GLY A 669 -7.39 -11.12 13.73
C GLY A 669 -7.03 -10.27 14.94
N MET A 670 -7.33 -8.97 14.94
CA MET A 670 -7.14 -8.10 16.11
C MET A 670 -7.95 -8.59 17.33
N ALA A 671 -9.21 -9.00 17.12
CA ALA A 671 -10.04 -9.59 18.16
C ALA A 671 -9.44 -10.88 18.74
N VAL A 672 -8.76 -11.69 17.92
CA VAL A 672 -8.07 -12.92 18.35
C VAL A 672 -6.87 -12.61 19.23
N LEU A 673 -6.06 -11.59 18.90
CA LEU A 673 -4.95 -11.16 19.75
C LEU A 673 -5.45 -10.60 21.09
N ILE A 674 -6.54 -9.84 21.09
CA ILE A 674 -7.19 -9.35 22.32
C ILE A 674 -7.74 -10.52 23.15
N TYR A 675 -8.35 -11.53 22.53
CA TYR A 675 -8.82 -12.72 23.25
C TYR A 675 -7.66 -13.48 23.90
N GLU A 676 -6.51 -13.64 23.24
CA GLU A 676 -5.30 -14.24 23.84
C GLU A 676 -4.78 -13.39 25.01
N TRP A 677 -4.67 -12.07 24.82
CA TRP A 677 -4.22 -11.11 25.84
C TRP A 677 -5.10 -11.11 27.11
N LEU A 678 -6.42 -11.25 26.95
CA LEU A 678 -7.37 -11.42 28.07
C LEU A 678 -7.32 -12.83 28.68
N ARG A 679 -7.27 -13.88 27.84
CA ARG A 679 -7.31 -15.29 28.26
C ARG A 679 -6.11 -15.66 29.11
N ASP A 680 -4.91 -15.22 28.71
CA ASP A 680 -3.65 -15.64 29.34
C ASP A 680 -3.18 -14.67 30.44
N GLY A 681 -3.83 -13.51 30.59
CA GLY A 681 -3.61 -12.58 31.70
C GLY A 681 -2.63 -11.43 31.43
N TRP A 682 -2.07 -11.35 30.21
CA TRP A 682 -1.16 -10.27 29.75
C TRP A 682 -1.65 -8.84 30.02
N TRP A 683 -2.97 -8.65 30.05
CA TRP A 683 -3.60 -7.36 30.37
C TRP A 683 -3.22 -6.82 31.75
N LYS A 684 -2.74 -7.67 32.68
CA LYS A 684 -2.27 -7.22 33.98
C LYS A 684 -0.81 -6.79 33.91
N ASN A 685 -0.61 -5.47 33.95
CA ASN A 685 0.71 -4.81 33.96
C ASN A 685 1.57 -5.02 32.70
N GLY A 686 1.10 -5.74 31.67
CA GLY A 686 1.89 -6.02 30.48
C GLY A 686 2.88 -7.19 30.64
N GLU A 687 2.62 -8.10 31.58
CA GLU A 687 3.39 -9.33 31.81
C GLU A 687 2.46 -10.54 31.78
N LEU A 688 2.98 -11.71 31.37
CA LEU A 688 2.21 -12.96 31.34
C LEU A 688 1.99 -13.51 32.76
N ASP A 689 0.85 -13.19 33.38
CA ASP A 689 0.41 -13.79 34.65
C ASP A 689 -0.96 -14.50 34.48
N PRO A 690 -0.95 -15.85 34.32
CA PRO A 690 -2.16 -16.66 34.20
C PRO A 690 -3.12 -16.59 35.41
N THR A 691 -2.73 -16.00 36.55
CA THR A 691 -3.67 -15.77 37.66
C THR A 691 -4.70 -14.66 37.36
N TYR A 692 -4.42 -13.82 36.36
CA TYR A 692 -5.36 -12.82 35.80
C TYR A 692 -6.04 -13.29 34.50
N GLY A 693 -5.78 -14.53 34.06
CA GLY A 693 -6.37 -15.10 32.86
C GLY A 693 -7.90 -15.22 32.92
N MET A 694 -8.58 -14.71 31.90
CA MET A 694 -10.04 -14.75 31.80
C MET A 694 -10.54 -16.05 31.15
N THR A 695 -11.19 -16.91 31.93
CA THR A 695 -11.76 -18.18 31.44
C THR A 695 -13.05 -18.01 30.64
N TYR A 696 -13.74 -16.89 30.87
CA TYR A 696 -14.92 -16.44 30.15
C TYR A 696 -14.68 -15.00 29.71
N ILE A 697 -14.87 -14.71 28.43
CA ILE A 697 -14.64 -13.38 27.83
C ILE A 697 -15.86 -13.04 26.97
N PRO A 698 -16.69 -12.06 27.36
CA PRO A 698 -17.86 -11.70 26.57
C PRO A 698 -17.45 -10.92 25.31
N ALA A 699 -18.13 -11.18 24.20
CA ALA A 699 -17.93 -10.52 22.91
C ALA A 699 -18.10 -8.99 23.01
N SER A 700 -18.97 -8.50 23.90
CA SER A 700 -19.14 -7.08 24.20
C SER A 700 -17.87 -6.42 24.75
N LEU A 701 -17.01 -7.14 25.48
CA LEU A 701 -15.75 -6.61 25.99
C LEU A 701 -14.73 -6.46 24.85
N ILE A 702 -14.58 -7.47 24.00
CA ILE A 702 -13.66 -7.40 22.85
C ILE A 702 -14.10 -6.31 21.88
N LYS A 703 -15.42 -6.20 21.63
CA LYS A 703 -16.00 -5.09 20.88
C LYS A 703 -15.71 -3.74 21.54
N ALA A 704 -15.92 -3.60 22.85
CA ALA A 704 -15.63 -2.35 23.58
C ALA A 704 -14.15 -1.95 23.51
N LEU A 705 -13.23 -2.91 23.67
CA LEU A 705 -11.78 -2.68 23.61
C LEU A 705 -11.33 -2.20 22.21
N LEU A 706 -11.80 -2.86 21.14
CA LEU A 706 -11.53 -2.44 19.76
C LEU A 706 -12.08 -1.04 19.48
N LEU A 707 -13.34 -0.77 19.84
CA LEU A 707 -13.97 0.55 19.68
C LEU A 707 -13.26 1.64 20.48
N HIS A 708 -12.81 1.32 21.70
CA HIS A 708 -12.07 2.25 22.54
C HIS A 708 -10.71 2.63 21.95
N SER A 709 -10.05 1.71 21.25
CA SER A 709 -8.77 1.94 20.57
C SER A 709 -8.87 2.73 19.24
N GLY A 710 -10.09 3.08 18.83
CA GLY A 710 -10.38 3.75 17.56
C GLY A 710 -9.78 5.14 17.40
N GLU A 711 -9.19 5.41 16.23
CA GLU A 711 -8.69 6.72 15.82
C GLU A 711 -9.54 7.27 14.67
N SER A 712 -9.84 8.58 14.72
CA SER A 712 -10.63 9.26 13.70
C SER A 712 -9.85 9.47 12.40
N LEU A 713 -10.40 9.02 11.28
CA LEU A 713 -9.91 9.31 9.94
C LEU A 713 -10.31 10.72 9.52
N SER A 714 -9.50 11.31 8.64
CA SER A 714 -9.63 12.70 8.20
C SER A 714 -10.57 12.89 7.01
N ARG A 715 -10.72 11.86 6.18
CA ARG A 715 -11.34 11.96 4.85
C ARG A 715 -12.08 10.69 4.44
N ARG A 716 -12.98 10.84 3.47
CA ARG A 716 -13.52 9.77 2.64
C ARG A 716 -13.17 10.03 1.18
N LEU A 717 -12.68 9.00 0.50
CA LEU A 717 -12.50 9.00 -0.96
C LEU A 717 -13.87 8.96 -1.65
N ILE A 718 -14.08 9.79 -2.67
CA ILE A 718 -15.24 9.72 -3.56
C ILE A 718 -14.70 9.57 -4.98
N GLU A 719 -15.12 8.51 -5.67
CA GLU A 719 -14.69 8.28 -7.06
C GLU A 719 -15.43 9.23 -8.01
N PRO A 720 -14.71 9.98 -8.87
CA PRO A 720 -15.33 10.94 -9.77
C PRO A 720 -16.10 10.20 -10.89
N THR A 721 -17.32 10.64 -11.16
CA THR A 721 -18.22 10.03 -12.16
C THR A 721 -17.73 10.12 -13.62
N SER A 722 -16.57 10.74 -13.85
CA SER A 722 -15.84 10.74 -15.12
C SER A 722 -14.49 10.05 -14.89
N GLY A 723 -14.29 8.89 -15.51
CA GLY A 723 -13.17 7.95 -15.26
C GLY A 723 -11.77 8.40 -15.69
N VAL A 724 -11.43 9.68 -15.55
CA VAL A 724 -10.06 10.21 -15.61
C VAL A 724 -9.80 10.91 -14.28
N THR A 725 -9.02 10.23 -13.43
CA THR A 725 -8.96 10.52 -11.99
C THR A 725 -7.61 11.14 -11.62
N SER A 726 -7.53 12.47 -11.58
CA SER A 726 -6.32 13.17 -11.14
C SER A 726 -6.30 13.38 -9.62
N CYS A 727 -5.12 13.59 -9.02
CA CYS A 727 -5.02 13.84 -7.59
C CYS A 727 -5.81 15.08 -7.14
N VAL A 728 -5.80 16.16 -7.94
CA VAL A 728 -6.59 17.36 -7.66
C VAL A 728 -8.10 17.07 -7.75
N ALA A 729 -8.54 16.20 -8.66
CA ALA A 729 -9.93 15.77 -8.73
C ALA A 729 -10.34 14.91 -7.53
N LEU A 730 -9.47 14.00 -7.06
CA LEU A 730 -9.71 13.23 -5.84
C LEU A 730 -9.70 14.13 -4.59
N GLU A 731 -8.76 15.05 -4.46
CA GLU A 731 -8.69 16.02 -3.36
C GLU A 731 -9.92 16.93 -3.29
N ALA A 732 -10.42 17.39 -4.45
CA ALA A 732 -11.60 18.25 -4.53
C ALA A 732 -12.93 17.48 -4.40
N SER A 733 -12.93 16.16 -4.63
CA SER A 733 -14.11 15.30 -4.48
C SER A 733 -14.17 14.61 -3.11
N ALA A 734 -13.04 14.44 -2.44
CA ALA A 734 -12.96 13.77 -1.14
C ALA A 734 -13.74 14.55 -0.06
N GLU A 735 -14.58 13.83 0.67
CA GLU A 735 -15.36 14.39 1.77
C GLU A 735 -14.48 14.49 3.02
N SER A 736 -14.50 15.63 3.71
CA SER A 736 -13.76 15.83 4.95
C SER A 736 -14.56 15.30 6.13
N LEU A 737 -14.04 14.30 6.82
CA LEU A 737 -14.63 13.81 8.05
C LEU A 737 -14.21 14.76 9.18
N THR A 738 -15.20 15.28 9.91
CA THR A 738 -15.02 16.39 10.89
C THR A 738 -15.72 16.14 12.22
N ALA A 739 -16.38 15.00 12.36
CA ALA A 739 -16.99 14.50 13.58
C ALA A 739 -16.67 12.99 13.70
N TYR A 740 -16.77 12.47 14.92
CA TYR A 740 -16.50 11.08 15.25
C TYR A 740 -17.36 10.68 16.47
N PRO A 741 -17.99 9.50 16.49
CA PRO A 741 -18.13 8.56 15.37
C PRO A 741 -18.99 9.16 14.24
N ASP A 742 -18.87 8.61 13.03
CA ASP A 742 -19.75 8.97 11.92
C ASP A 742 -20.06 7.77 10.99
N PHE A 743 -21.09 7.90 10.16
CA PHE A 743 -21.63 6.82 9.33
C PHE A 743 -20.68 6.31 8.21
N ASN A 744 -19.56 6.97 7.96
CA ASN A 744 -18.52 6.52 7.03
C ASN A 744 -17.45 5.65 7.70
N GLN A 745 -17.02 6.04 8.90
CA GLN A 745 -15.86 5.44 9.57
C GLN A 745 -16.20 4.61 10.81
N GLY A 746 -17.44 4.70 11.33
CA GLY A 746 -17.77 4.14 12.62
C GLY A 746 -17.07 4.87 13.76
N TYR A 747 -16.58 4.11 14.72
CA TYR A 747 -15.60 4.53 15.71
C TYR A 747 -14.17 4.34 15.16
N GLY A 748 -13.96 4.67 13.87
CA GLY A 748 -12.65 4.87 13.24
C GLY A 748 -11.82 3.60 13.00
N LYS A 749 -10.51 3.80 12.80
CA LYS A 749 -9.52 2.72 12.63
C LYS A 749 -8.91 2.38 13.99
N PRO A 750 -9.03 1.14 14.50
CA PRO A 750 -8.43 0.74 15.77
C PRO A 750 -6.91 0.58 15.63
N THR A 751 -6.20 0.70 16.75
CA THR A 751 -4.77 0.41 16.83
C THR A 751 -4.39 -0.15 18.20
N MET A 752 -3.61 -1.22 18.25
CA MET A 752 -3.21 -1.83 19.52
C MET A 752 -2.32 -0.92 20.37
N LEU A 753 -1.66 0.08 19.76
CA LEU A 753 -0.87 1.10 20.48
C LEU A 753 -1.73 1.95 21.45
N ASN A 754 -3.03 2.05 21.18
CA ASN A 754 -4.02 2.69 22.05
C ASN A 754 -4.74 1.69 22.97
N LEU A 755 -4.24 0.45 23.07
CA LEU A 755 -4.87 -0.62 23.85
C LEU A 755 -3.91 -1.37 24.80
N VAL A 756 -2.70 -1.69 24.36
CA VAL A 756 -1.76 -2.53 25.11
C VAL A 756 -0.50 -1.76 25.50
N SER A 757 0.07 -2.14 26.65
CA SER A 757 1.34 -1.65 27.15
C SER A 757 2.07 -2.83 27.80
N PHE A 758 3.34 -3.01 27.46
CA PHE A 758 4.21 -4.05 28.00
C PHE A 758 5.37 -3.41 28.79
N LEU A 759 5.85 -4.11 29.81
CA LEU A 759 6.99 -3.65 30.61
C LEU A 759 8.30 -4.17 30.02
N ASP A 760 9.14 -3.24 29.55
CA ASP A 760 10.40 -3.56 28.90
C ASP A 760 11.47 -3.93 29.94
N GLY A 761 12.06 -5.12 29.81
CA GLY A 761 12.92 -5.76 30.83
C GLY A 761 14.31 -5.14 31.01
N SER A 762 14.52 -3.90 30.55
CA SER A 762 15.82 -3.24 30.44
C SER A 762 16.30 -2.68 31.79
N THR A 763 16.94 -3.53 32.60
CA THR A 763 17.60 -3.10 33.85
C THR A 763 18.93 -2.39 33.59
N ASN A 764 18.90 -1.14 33.09
CA ASN A 764 20.02 -0.21 33.17
C ASN A 764 19.56 1.24 33.35
N THR A 765 20.40 2.06 33.98
CA THR A 765 19.95 3.24 34.71
C THR A 765 19.96 4.58 33.95
N SER A 766 19.02 5.44 34.35
CA SER A 766 19.10 6.91 34.29
C SER A 766 19.05 7.61 32.93
N SER A 767 17.87 7.60 32.31
CA SER A 767 17.34 8.76 31.59
C SER A 767 15.92 9.08 32.08
N SER A 768 15.68 10.31 32.54
CA SER A 768 14.38 10.74 33.06
C SER A 768 13.53 11.37 31.95
N SER A 769 12.93 10.53 31.10
CA SER A 769 11.92 10.92 30.13
C SER A 769 10.60 10.24 30.48
N SER A 770 9.58 11.03 30.81
CA SER A 770 8.26 10.55 31.20
C SER A 770 7.45 10.09 29.98
N SER A 771 7.63 8.84 29.56
CA SER A 771 6.66 8.14 28.72
C SER A 771 5.42 7.80 29.56
N SER A 772 4.26 8.29 29.14
CA SER A 772 2.98 8.00 29.78
C SER A 772 2.54 6.57 29.48
N SER A 773 2.41 5.72 30.50
CA SER A 773 1.79 4.40 30.33
C SER A 773 0.29 4.57 30.07
N ASN A 774 -0.15 4.25 28.85
CA ASN A 774 -1.56 4.19 28.44
C ASN A 774 -2.27 3.12 29.27
N THR A 775 -2.76 3.52 30.44
CA THR A 775 -3.39 2.63 31.41
C THR A 775 -4.89 2.62 31.15
N ILE A 776 -5.43 1.44 30.85
CA ILE A 776 -6.81 1.25 30.47
C ILE A 776 -7.52 0.42 31.54
N TYR A 777 -8.69 0.88 31.95
CA TYR A 777 -9.59 0.14 32.82
C TYR A 777 -10.69 -0.48 31.98
N PHE A 778 -11.03 -1.72 32.29
CA PHE A 778 -12.19 -2.36 31.70
C PHE A 778 -12.91 -3.25 32.71
N PHE A 779 -14.19 -3.51 32.44
CA PHE A 779 -15.00 -4.52 33.13
C PHE A 779 -15.86 -5.29 32.11
N PRO A 780 -16.06 -6.61 32.29
CA PRO A 780 -15.44 -7.47 33.32
C PRO A 780 -13.93 -7.63 33.13
N ASN A 781 -13.19 -7.72 34.23
CA ASN A 781 -11.73 -7.93 34.27
C ASN A 781 -11.35 -9.16 35.13
N SER A 782 -12.26 -10.12 35.20
CA SER A 782 -12.02 -11.44 35.77
C SER A 782 -13.01 -12.44 35.15
N SER A 783 -13.00 -13.69 35.59
CA SER A 783 -13.87 -14.74 35.04
C SER A 783 -15.38 -14.50 35.31
N ALA A 784 -16.22 -15.39 34.77
CA ALA A 784 -17.69 -15.28 34.75
C ALA A 784 -18.33 -14.90 36.10
N GLY A 785 -19.34 -14.03 36.05
CA GLY A 785 -20.01 -13.49 37.24
C GLY A 785 -19.45 -12.15 37.74
N SER A 786 -18.42 -11.61 37.08
CA SER A 786 -17.90 -10.25 37.32
C SER A 786 -18.38 -9.20 36.32
N GLU A 787 -19.29 -9.57 35.40
CA GLU A 787 -19.90 -8.66 34.44
C GLU A 787 -20.80 -7.64 35.17
N PRO A 788 -20.58 -6.33 35.03
CA PRO A 788 -21.49 -5.34 35.60
C PRO A 788 -22.83 -5.38 34.87
N SER A 789 -23.90 -5.10 35.61
CA SER A 789 -25.26 -5.14 35.09
C SER A 789 -26.12 -4.04 35.71
N VAL A 790 -27.13 -3.58 34.96
CA VAL A 790 -28.04 -2.51 35.40
C VAL A 790 -29.50 -2.89 35.14
N LEU A 791 -30.36 -2.58 36.12
CA LEU A 791 -31.80 -2.79 36.10
C LEU A 791 -32.51 -1.54 35.56
N GLU A 792 -33.75 -1.69 35.08
CA GLU A 792 -34.62 -0.56 34.72
C GLU A 792 -34.73 0.44 35.90
N GLY A 793 -34.58 1.73 35.60
CA GLY A 793 -34.61 2.82 36.59
C GLY A 793 -33.43 2.87 37.56
N SER A 794 -32.35 2.10 37.33
CA SER A 794 -31.16 2.04 38.19
C SER A 794 -29.92 2.66 37.52
N GLU A 795 -28.94 3.10 38.32
CA GLU A 795 -27.65 3.63 37.86
C GLU A 795 -26.48 2.80 38.43
N VAL A 796 -25.40 2.63 37.66
CA VAL A 796 -24.11 2.07 38.07
C VAL A 796 -23.01 3.10 37.81
N THR A 797 -22.27 3.49 38.86
CA THR A 797 -21.33 4.61 38.80
C THR A 797 -19.87 4.19 38.97
N PHE A 798 -19.07 4.45 37.94
CA PHE A 798 -17.61 4.32 37.93
C PHE A 798 -16.98 5.70 38.19
N HIS A 799 -15.95 5.73 39.04
CA HIS A 799 -15.27 6.97 39.43
C HIS A 799 -13.89 7.01 38.78
N PHE A 800 -13.58 8.12 38.11
CA PHE A 800 -12.29 8.37 37.48
C PHE A 800 -11.66 9.67 37.99
N MET A 801 -10.34 9.72 37.90
CA MET A 801 -9.57 10.95 38.08
C MET A 801 -9.05 11.39 36.71
N LEU A 802 -9.27 12.66 36.39
CA LEU A 802 -8.84 13.29 35.14
C LEU A 802 -7.69 14.27 35.44
N THR A 803 -6.62 14.20 34.65
CA THR A 803 -5.39 14.99 34.78
C THR A 803 -5.15 15.82 33.53
N ALA A 804 -4.41 16.93 33.64
CA ALA A 804 -4.17 17.89 32.57
C ALA A 804 -3.28 17.39 31.39
N SER A 805 -3.22 16.08 31.15
CA SER A 805 -2.33 15.46 30.15
C SER A 805 -2.98 14.33 29.35
N VAL A 806 -4.23 13.95 29.64
CA VAL A 806 -4.91 12.81 29.00
C VAL A 806 -6.40 13.10 28.82
N ASN A 807 -6.99 12.78 27.67
CA ASN A 807 -8.44 12.75 27.49
C ASN A 807 -9.02 11.52 28.19
N LEU A 808 -10.15 11.69 28.90
CA LEU A 808 -10.93 10.56 29.38
C LEU A 808 -11.96 10.17 28.31
N ARG A 809 -11.66 9.07 27.62
CA ARG A 809 -12.62 8.31 26.82
C ARG A 809 -13.25 7.25 27.72
N VAL A 810 -14.54 7.01 27.58
CA VAL A 810 -15.28 5.91 28.20
C VAL A 810 -16.18 5.29 27.14
N THR A 811 -16.12 3.98 26.97
CA THR A 811 -16.86 3.21 25.96
C THR A 811 -17.71 2.15 26.64
N LEU A 812 -19.03 2.20 26.46
CA LEU A 812 -20.03 1.24 26.93
C LEU A 812 -20.50 0.38 25.76
N VAL A 813 -20.58 -0.94 25.94
CA VAL A 813 -21.14 -1.88 24.94
C VAL A 813 -21.97 -2.94 25.65
N TRP A 814 -23.13 -3.30 25.09
CA TRP A 814 -23.91 -4.45 25.55
C TRP A 814 -24.38 -5.33 24.41
N THR A 815 -24.49 -6.63 24.70
CA THR A 815 -25.16 -7.60 23.84
C THR A 815 -26.66 -7.48 24.09
N ASP A 816 -27.38 -6.97 23.09
CA ASP A 816 -28.79 -6.59 23.19
C ASP A 816 -29.70 -7.72 22.65
N PRO A 817 -30.84 -8.07 23.30
CA PRO A 817 -31.74 -9.10 22.79
C PRO A 817 -32.19 -8.84 21.34
N ALA A 818 -32.52 -9.89 20.58
CA ALA A 818 -32.85 -9.78 19.17
C ALA A 818 -33.98 -8.75 18.87
N GLY A 819 -33.76 -7.92 17.85
CA GLY A 819 -34.77 -6.98 17.36
C GLY A 819 -35.92 -7.68 16.62
N SER A 820 -36.91 -6.90 16.17
CA SER A 820 -37.95 -7.41 15.25
C SER A 820 -37.68 -6.96 13.83
N VAL A 821 -37.70 -7.88 12.87
CA VAL A 821 -37.51 -7.59 11.44
C VAL A 821 -38.55 -6.57 10.95
N GLY A 822 -38.08 -5.51 10.28
CA GLY A 822 -38.93 -4.42 9.80
C GLY A 822 -39.46 -3.48 10.90
N SER A 823 -38.95 -3.57 12.12
CA SER A 823 -39.18 -2.54 13.16
C SER A 823 -38.55 -1.20 12.77
N LYS A 824 -39.09 -0.11 13.33
CA LYS A 824 -38.49 1.24 13.21
C LYS A 824 -37.37 1.52 14.22
N ALA A 825 -37.17 0.60 15.16
CA ALA A 825 -36.10 0.60 16.15
C ALA A 825 -35.82 -0.87 16.50
N THR A 826 -34.58 -1.32 16.37
CA THR A 826 -34.19 -2.71 16.67
C THR A 826 -33.65 -2.86 18.09
N LEU A 827 -33.17 -1.79 18.73
CA LEU A 827 -32.74 -1.76 20.13
C LEU A 827 -33.86 -2.29 21.05
N GLN A 828 -33.51 -3.17 21.99
CA GLN A 828 -34.46 -3.80 22.92
C GLN A 828 -34.26 -3.33 24.35
N ASN A 829 -33.01 -3.29 24.82
CA ASN A 829 -32.60 -2.78 26.12
C ASN A 829 -31.76 -1.52 25.93
N ASP A 830 -32.09 -0.50 26.69
CA ASP A 830 -31.76 0.90 26.41
C ASP A 830 -30.97 1.46 27.61
N LEU A 831 -29.65 1.65 27.44
CA LEU A 831 -28.70 1.99 28.51
C LEU A 831 -27.96 3.30 28.23
N ASP A 832 -27.91 4.21 29.22
CA ASP A 832 -27.25 5.52 29.11
C ASP A 832 -25.89 5.57 29.81
N LEU A 833 -24.81 5.75 29.06
CA LEU A 833 -23.54 6.27 29.53
C LEU A 833 -23.57 7.80 29.57
N THR A 834 -23.43 8.37 30.76
CA THR A 834 -23.19 9.81 30.92
C THR A 834 -21.98 10.06 31.81
N LEU A 835 -21.23 11.14 31.55
CA LEU A 835 -20.17 11.59 32.43
C LEU A 835 -20.64 12.82 33.21
N LYS A 836 -20.77 12.66 34.53
CA LYS A 836 -21.26 13.68 35.47
C LYS A 836 -20.08 14.23 36.28
N VAL A 837 -20.02 15.54 36.50
CA VAL A 837 -18.99 16.17 37.35
C VAL A 837 -19.58 16.43 38.75
N PRO A 838 -19.07 15.79 39.83
CA PRO A 838 -19.65 15.89 41.17
C PRO A 838 -19.83 17.33 41.67
N ASN A 839 -20.93 17.56 42.40
CA ASN A 839 -21.36 18.88 42.90
C ASN A 839 -21.72 19.93 41.83
N THR A 840 -21.66 19.60 40.53
CA THR A 840 -22.15 20.45 39.44
C THR A 840 -23.48 19.95 38.87
N THR A 841 -24.06 20.69 37.92
CA THR A 841 -25.18 20.24 37.08
C THR A 841 -24.75 19.81 35.68
N ALA A 842 -23.44 19.65 35.43
CA ALA A 842 -22.92 19.32 34.12
C ALA A 842 -22.98 17.82 33.85
N VAL A 843 -23.43 17.48 32.64
CA VAL A 843 -23.54 16.13 32.12
C VAL A 843 -23.00 16.14 30.69
N PHE A 844 -21.96 15.36 30.45
CA PHE A 844 -21.47 15.06 29.11
C PHE A 844 -22.16 13.78 28.62
N TYR A 845 -22.63 13.81 27.39
CA TYR A 845 -23.42 12.76 26.74
C TYR A 845 -22.59 11.99 25.71
N PRO A 846 -23.05 10.82 25.24
CA PRO A 846 -22.37 10.08 24.19
C PRO A 846 -22.17 10.93 22.92
N LEU A 847 -21.04 10.72 22.25
CA LEU A 847 -20.71 11.36 20.98
C LEU A 847 -21.80 11.07 19.92
N SER A 848 -22.30 9.83 19.88
CA SER A 848 -23.41 9.39 19.02
C SER A 848 -24.76 10.03 19.37
N GLY A 849 -24.96 10.43 20.63
CA GLY A 849 -26.16 11.14 21.11
C GLY A 849 -26.15 12.66 20.85
N ASN A 850 -25.07 13.19 20.26
CA ASN A 850 -24.93 14.58 19.80
C ASN A 850 -25.36 15.64 20.84
N GLY A 851 -24.79 15.56 22.04
CA GLY A 851 -25.11 16.46 23.16
C GLY A 851 -26.42 16.10 23.90
N SER A 852 -26.98 14.92 23.64
CA SER A 852 -28.14 14.37 24.31
C SER A 852 -28.02 12.85 24.50
N ARG A 853 -29.01 12.24 25.18
CA ARG A 853 -29.14 10.80 25.36
C ARG A 853 -29.15 10.07 24.00
N ASP A 854 -28.37 9.01 23.83
CA ASP A 854 -28.58 8.06 22.73
C ASP A 854 -29.72 7.09 23.14
N ALA A 855 -30.46 6.60 22.17
CA ALA A 855 -31.64 5.75 22.38
C ALA A 855 -31.83 4.77 21.20
N VAL A 856 -30.72 4.51 20.49
CA VAL A 856 -30.69 3.88 19.18
C VAL A 856 -29.60 2.81 19.16
N ASN A 857 -28.39 3.14 19.64
CA ASN A 857 -27.22 2.27 19.59
C ASN A 857 -27.08 1.38 20.85
N ASN A 858 -26.53 0.17 20.70
CA ASN A 858 -26.07 -0.70 21.80
C ASN A 858 -24.57 -0.50 22.12
N VAL A 859 -24.05 0.66 21.71
CA VAL A 859 -22.67 1.14 21.85
C VAL A 859 -22.77 2.63 22.15
N GLU A 860 -22.14 3.07 23.24
CA GLU A 860 -22.02 4.48 23.56
C GLU A 860 -20.57 4.82 23.90
N MET A 861 -20.13 6.00 23.50
CA MET A 861 -18.80 6.50 23.84
C MET A 861 -18.89 7.96 24.26
N VAL A 862 -18.35 8.29 25.43
CA VAL A 862 -18.13 9.67 25.88
C VAL A 862 -16.63 9.94 25.81
N GLU A 863 -16.22 11.06 25.24
CA GLU A 863 -14.85 11.55 25.35
C GLU A 863 -14.85 13.01 25.79
N VAL A 864 -13.98 13.35 26.75
CA VAL A 864 -13.80 14.72 27.27
C VAL A 864 -12.32 15.01 27.49
N SER A 865 -11.89 16.24 27.18
CA SER A 865 -10.58 16.72 27.60
C SER A 865 -10.59 17.22 29.04
N TYR A 866 -9.42 17.35 29.66
CA TYR A 866 -9.30 17.99 30.97
C TYR A 866 -9.80 19.45 30.93
N ASP A 867 -9.58 20.17 29.83
CA ASP A 867 -9.94 21.59 29.71
C ASP A 867 -11.47 21.79 29.63
N ASP A 868 -12.20 20.92 28.94
CA ASP A 868 -13.68 20.94 28.90
C ASP A 868 -14.27 20.79 30.31
N VAL A 869 -13.72 19.84 31.09
CA VAL A 869 -14.14 19.57 32.45
C VAL A 869 -13.68 20.67 33.42
N LEU A 870 -12.49 21.23 33.22
CA LEU A 870 -11.99 22.36 34.00
C LEU A 870 -12.84 23.62 33.78
N GLU A 871 -13.29 23.89 32.56
CA GLU A 871 -14.17 25.03 32.27
C GLU A 871 -15.50 24.91 33.04
N VAL A 872 -16.06 23.69 33.09
CA VAL A 872 -17.24 23.35 33.89
C VAL A 872 -17.01 23.54 35.40
N VAL A 873 -15.93 22.99 35.95
CA VAL A 873 -15.56 23.11 37.37
C VAL A 873 -15.35 24.59 37.76
N THR A 874 -14.66 25.34 36.91
CA THR A 874 -14.39 26.78 37.11
C THR A 874 -15.69 27.60 37.05
N LYS A 875 -16.60 27.30 36.10
CA LYS A 875 -17.94 27.91 36.01
C LYS A 875 -18.80 27.62 37.25
N ALA A 876 -18.63 26.46 37.88
CA ALA A 876 -19.30 26.12 39.14
C ALA A 876 -18.70 26.83 40.37
N GLY A 877 -17.60 27.58 40.22
CA GLY A 877 -16.89 28.23 41.33
C GLY A 877 -16.08 27.26 42.19
N MET A 878 -15.82 26.05 41.68
CA MET A 878 -14.99 25.04 42.32
C MET A 878 -13.53 25.20 41.90
N VAL A 879 -12.61 24.69 42.72
CA VAL A 879 -11.17 24.61 42.43
C VAL A 879 -10.84 23.16 42.12
N ALA A 880 -9.94 22.91 41.17
CA ALA A 880 -9.38 21.59 40.95
C ALA A 880 -8.35 21.28 42.06
N ASP A 881 -8.65 20.28 42.89
CA ASP A 881 -7.75 19.85 43.98
C ASP A 881 -6.48 19.23 43.40
N ASP A 882 -5.32 19.66 43.89
CA ASP A 882 -3.97 19.14 43.58
C ASP A 882 -3.65 18.84 42.09
N GLY A 883 -4.32 19.52 41.16
CA GLY A 883 -4.09 19.42 39.72
C GLY A 883 -4.89 18.32 39.00
N PHE A 884 -5.93 17.77 39.62
CA PHE A 884 -6.83 16.79 39.03
C PHE A 884 -8.32 17.10 39.27
N ILE A 885 -9.19 16.42 38.53
CA ILE A 885 -10.65 16.54 38.67
C ILE A 885 -11.26 15.15 38.79
N TYR A 886 -12.12 14.94 39.80
CA TYR A 886 -12.95 13.73 39.90
C TYR A 886 -14.15 13.81 38.96
N VAL A 887 -14.42 12.72 38.25
CA VAL A 887 -15.57 12.59 37.35
C VAL A 887 -16.24 11.22 37.51
N GLN A 888 -17.53 11.15 37.25
CA GLN A 888 -18.35 9.96 37.41
C GLN A 888 -18.90 9.53 36.04
N ALA A 889 -18.46 8.38 35.53
CA ALA A 889 -19.15 7.72 34.42
C ALA A 889 -20.31 6.91 35.01
N VAL A 890 -21.52 7.23 34.58
CA VAL A 890 -22.75 6.62 35.08
C VAL A 890 -23.44 5.88 33.95
N VAL A 891 -23.66 4.57 34.15
CA VAL A 891 -24.43 3.71 33.26
C VAL A 891 -25.83 3.53 33.83
N SER A 892 -26.86 3.94 33.09
CA SER A 892 -28.24 4.04 33.57
C SER A 892 -29.17 3.13 32.78
N GLY A 893 -29.97 2.30 33.43
CA GLY A 893 -30.93 1.44 32.75
C GLY A 893 -32.22 2.18 32.42
N TYR A 894 -32.28 2.87 31.28
CA TYR A 894 -33.44 3.71 30.92
C TYR A 894 -34.69 2.86 30.62
N SER A 895 -34.54 1.81 29.81
CA SER A 895 -35.59 0.85 29.49
C SER A 895 -34.98 -0.53 29.27
N VAL A 896 -34.96 -1.36 30.33
CA VAL A 896 -34.39 -2.73 30.29
C VAL A 896 -35.52 -3.75 30.43
N LYS A 897 -35.76 -4.55 29.38
CA LYS A 897 -36.93 -5.43 29.32
C LYS A 897 -36.87 -6.59 30.30
N ALA A 898 -37.99 -6.81 30.97
CA ALA A 898 -38.26 -7.93 31.85
C ALA A 898 -38.40 -9.27 31.10
N GLY A 899 -37.28 -9.83 30.62
CA GLY A 899 -37.16 -11.27 30.33
C GLY A 899 -37.27 -12.11 31.61
N GLU A 900 -37.41 -13.44 31.48
CA GLU A 900 -37.78 -14.34 32.60
C GLU A 900 -36.88 -14.23 33.84
N ASN A 901 -35.58 -13.95 33.66
CA ASN A 901 -34.64 -13.67 34.76
C ASN A 901 -34.24 -12.19 34.89
N ALA A 902 -34.48 -11.36 33.87
CA ALA A 902 -33.91 -10.00 33.78
C ALA A 902 -34.41 -9.05 34.87
N THR A 903 -35.61 -9.30 35.43
CA THR A 903 -36.14 -8.59 36.62
C THR A 903 -35.29 -8.78 37.89
N THR A 904 -34.35 -9.72 37.88
CA THR A 904 -33.43 -10.01 38.99
C THR A 904 -31.95 -9.81 38.65
N THR A 905 -31.58 -9.76 37.37
CA THR A 905 -30.18 -9.66 36.90
C THR A 905 -29.84 -8.39 36.13
N GLY A 906 -30.83 -7.69 35.56
CA GLY A 906 -30.60 -6.55 34.67
C GLY A 906 -29.96 -6.92 33.31
N GLN A 907 -29.65 -5.89 32.53
CA GLN A 907 -28.83 -6.00 31.31
C GLN A 907 -27.35 -5.98 31.74
N LYS A 908 -26.59 -6.99 31.33
CA LYS A 908 -25.12 -7.01 31.46
C LYS A 908 -24.48 -6.09 30.42
N PHE A 909 -23.36 -5.47 30.78
CA PHE A 909 -22.58 -4.65 29.85
C PHE A 909 -21.08 -4.84 30.05
N SER A 910 -20.31 -4.36 29.06
CA SER A 910 -18.87 -4.16 29.18
C SER A 910 -18.57 -2.67 29.08
N ILE A 911 -17.59 -2.20 29.84
CA ILE A 911 -17.17 -0.80 29.85
C ILE A 911 -15.65 -0.72 29.82
N VAL A 912 -15.10 0.23 29.05
CA VAL A 912 -13.65 0.47 28.88
C VAL A 912 -13.38 1.97 29.05
N ALA A 913 -12.28 2.37 29.70
CA ALA A 913 -11.93 3.77 29.97
C ALA A 913 -10.42 4.04 30.01
N SER A 914 -9.99 5.20 29.50
CA SER A 914 -8.60 5.67 29.51
C SER A 914 -8.31 6.57 30.71
N SER A 915 -7.37 6.21 31.61
CA SER A 915 -7.05 7.06 32.78
C SER A 915 -5.72 6.69 33.46
N THR A 916 -4.99 7.70 33.94
CA THR A 916 -4.07 7.54 35.07
C THR A 916 -4.81 7.85 36.39
N PRO A 917 -4.77 6.96 37.41
CA PRO A 917 -5.67 7.04 38.55
C PRO A 917 -5.07 7.74 39.77
N ALA A 918 -5.92 8.25 40.67
CA ALA A 918 -5.62 8.26 42.10
C ALA A 918 -6.88 8.01 42.94
N SER A 919 -6.87 6.90 43.67
CA SER A 919 -7.90 6.45 44.62
C SER A 919 -9.29 6.16 44.05
N THR A 920 -10.01 5.28 44.73
CA THR A 920 -11.39 4.90 44.43
C THR A 920 -12.18 4.74 45.73
N SER A 921 -13.47 5.07 45.70
CA SER A 921 -14.38 4.77 46.81
C SER A 921 -15.73 4.30 46.27
N LEU A 922 -16.26 3.24 46.88
CA LEU A 922 -17.61 2.74 46.62
C LEU A 922 -18.53 3.19 47.75
N SER A 923 -19.71 3.70 47.38
CA SER A 923 -20.85 3.88 48.29
C SER A 923 -22.00 2.96 47.86
N SER A 924 -21.73 1.65 47.86
CA SER A 924 -22.76 0.63 47.62
C SER A 924 -23.81 0.68 48.74
N GLY A 925 -25.01 1.15 48.39
CA GLY A 925 -26.14 1.36 49.31
C GLY A 925 -26.83 0.09 49.83
N ASN A 926 -26.09 -1.00 50.03
CA ASN A 926 -26.46 -2.16 50.84
C ASN A 926 -25.18 -2.90 51.25
N GLY A 927 -25.15 -3.40 52.50
CA GLY A 927 -23.97 -4.01 53.07
C GLY A 927 -23.95 -5.53 52.93
N ASP A 928 -23.12 -6.04 52.04
CA ASP A 928 -22.38 -7.29 52.27
C ASP A 928 -20.96 -7.18 51.68
N GLY A 929 -19.97 -7.72 52.38
CA GLY A 929 -18.57 -7.29 52.23
C GLY A 929 -17.76 -8.05 51.17
N ALA A 930 -17.74 -7.55 49.94
CA ALA A 930 -16.80 -7.98 48.89
C ALA A 930 -16.12 -6.77 48.21
N SER A 931 -15.03 -6.27 48.80
CA SER A 931 -14.26 -5.12 48.28
C SER A 931 -13.41 -5.51 47.07
N PHE A 932 -14.01 -5.46 45.87
CA PHE A 932 -13.33 -5.82 44.61
C PHE A 932 -12.36 -4.74 44.09
N TRP A 933 -12.45 -3.51 44.59
CA TRP A 933 -11.50 -2.44 44.25
C TRP A 933 -10.29 -2.43 45.19
N GLN A 934 -9.10 -2.71 44.63
CA GLN A 934 -7.80 -2.37 45.20
C GLN A 934 -6.98 -1.67 44.10
N PRO A 935 -6.72 -0.36 44.18
CA PRO A 935 -5.88 0.35 43.21
C PRO A 935 -4.40 0.03 43.43
N TRP A 936 -3.94 -1.10 42.88
CA TRP A 936 -2.55 -1.57 43.00
C TRP A 936 -1.60 -0.90 41.99
N MET A 937 -1.17 0.32 42.29
CA MET A 937 0.19 0.77 41.96
C MET A 937 0.75 1.65 43.09
N THR A 938 1.77 1.15 43.76
CA THR A 938 2.55 1.91 44.75
C THR A 938 3.52 2.85 44.03
N ILE A 939 3.29 4.17 44.12
CA ILE A 939 4.36 5.13 43.82
C ILE A 939 5.46 4.96 44.86
N GLY A 940 6.68 4.68 44.39
CA GLY A 940 7.86 4.49 45.22
C GLY A 940 8.45 5.79 45.76
N THR A 941 7.74 6.48 46.65
CA THR A 941 8.26 7.66 47.37
C THR A 941 8.59 7.33 48.83
N ILE A 942 9.85 6.90 49.05
CA ILE A 942 10.43 6.82 50.41
C ILE A 942 10.69 8.25 50.92
N VAL A 943 9.65 8.90 51.43
CA VAL A 943 9.77 10.13 52.22
C VAL A 943 10.01 9.74 53.67
N ILE A 944 11.29 9.67 54.07
CA ILE A 944 11.66 9.48 55.47
C ILE A 944 11.27 10.74 56.25
N TYR A 945 10.12 10.72 56.91
CA TYR A 945 9.79 11.69 57.96
C TYR A 945 10.70 11.46 59.17
N LEU A 946 11.85 12.12 59.14
CA LEU A 946 12.77 12.20 60.28
C LEU A 946 12.14 13.11 61.35
N LEU A 947 11.34 12.51 62.23
CA LEU A 947 10.80 13.14 63.43
C LEU A 947 11.96 13.49 64.39
N ILE A 948 12.50 14.70 64.24
CA ILE A 948 13.37 15.31 65.25
C ILE A 948 12.45 15.94 66.32
N GLU A 949 12.19 15.19 67.40
CA GLU A 949 11.70 15.79 68.64
C GLU A 949 12.80 16.72 69.20
N CYS A 950 12.64 18.03 69.02
CA CYS A 950 13.37 18.99 69.84
C CYS A 950 12.77 18.98 71.26
N LYS A 951 13.53 18.47 72.23
CA LYS A 951 13.28 18.59 73.67
C LYS A 951 14.50 19.19 74.34
N ASP A 952 14.27 20.35 74.96
CA ASP A 952 15.16 21.17 75.80
C ASP A 952 16.55 21.52 75.22
#